data_AF-A0A1Z8URX3-F1
#
_entry.id   AF-A0A1Z8URX3-F1
#
_cell.length_a   1.000
_cell.length_b   1.000
_cell.length_c   1.000
_cell.angle_alpha   90.00
_cell.angle_beta   90.00
_cell.angle_gamma   90.00
#
_symmetry.space_group_name_H-M   'P 1'
#
loop_
_entity.id
_entity.type
_entity.pdbx_description
1 polymer ?
#
loop_
_entity_poly.entity_id
_entity_poly.type
_entity_poly.pdbx_seq_one_letter_code
_entity_poly.pdbx_strand_id
1 'polypeptide(L)'
;MFSIQNLKYLKVVLLAALIIIPFSISDYSDQITPEKITSDLRFYEINTCSISLNEFLIENPNVIYQDHYKIRFNNYSSIQCFGQITGIDQIGYTFYISIGTNTLLNLFLQSIFWILLISLISKSETFKFNELNIISCSISSILICTVIYSEQRYYSKVFFEFDLNNNRHLFYVFTYILFISFFVTYIVDSRNNKLINFAPFAYIFMGVFSGMNLYFLTLFFCPLGIKSILKNKKFRGNFVFINLIIFFWAFNATSNNYYLKPDKIRGLSSTAYNFLSVSSWSYLMIFSLIGIYLFSANKRKDLSLELIKNNFVITGFFVIILGYLGSSMPLINFYNYYFFGQTKFGTDNQNLFGVNYWGESEAWRGLFPSAETIGEFFAISLLLIFITNKKNTFNKYLYLCIPFLIVGLYASNNKAALISLVFCIGLYINKKRKLSTRMKLLFISPAILILFYFIRIENLLFSVDFSANKMIEMGIGYGNEAQRSSTIRYLQNLDDANIFFEILILVFGFFAFIINRSELWGLFFARFNPTTSELFFGSGPFIMSRHYSEIDVLEKKLYTGTPLGFLLPHSSFLSMILFFGLIGTILFFFYLFFNLYRARNFNFELFLICLFIVLNIFKSDSILYLPSLLTYIIFFISLMPKSTK
;
A
#
# COMPACT_ATOMS: atom_id res chain seq x y z
N MET A 1 24.81 -34.37 10.21
CA MET A 1 25.13 -33.18 9.40
C MET A 1 24.05 -33.05 8.33
N PHE A 2 23.09 -32.14 8.46
CA PHE A 2 21.99 -32.03 7.48
C PHE A 2 22.51 -31.45 6.16
N SER A 3 22.16 -32.07 5.02
CA SER A 3 22.44 -31.48 3.70
C SER A 3 21.70 -30.14 3.54
N ILE A 4 22.21 -29.24 2.69
CA ILE A 4 21.56 -27.94 2.39
C ILE A 4 20.12 -28.12 1.89
N GLN A 5 19.86 -29.22 1.18
CA GLN A 5 18.52 -29.56 0.70
C GLN A 5 17.59 -29.96 1.86
N ASN A 6 18.08 -30.75 2.81
CA ASN A 6 17.32 -31.12 4.01
C ASN A 6 16.95 -29.89 4.87
N LEU A 7 17.84 -28.89 4.93
CA LEU A 7 17.56 -27.62 5.62
C LEU A 7 16.46 -26.79 4.94
N LYS A 8 16.36 -26.84 3.60
CA LYS A 8 15.25 -26.17 2.88
C LYS A 8 13.93 -26.87 3.12
N TYR A 9 13.89 -28.20 3.06
CA TYR A 9 12.68 -28.96 3.36
C TYR A 9 12.19 -28.72 4.79
N LEU A 10 13.10 -28.73 5.78
CA LEU A 10 12.75 -28.43 7.17
C LEU A 10 12.08 -27.05 7.30
N LYS A 11 12.60 -26.02 6.62
CA LYS A 11 11.99 -24.68 6.64
C LYS A 11 10.58 -24.66 6.02
N VAL A 12 10.35 -25.42 4.96
CA VAL A 12 9.02 -25.54 4.35
C VAL A 12 8.05 -26.25 5.29
N VAL A 13 8.48 -27.32 5.95
CA VAL A 13 7.68 -28.01 6.98
C VAL A 13 7.34 -27.07 8.14
N LEU A 14 8.32 -26.28 8.62
CA LEU A 14 8.09 -25.28 9.66
C LEU A 14 7.10 -24.18 9.21
N LEU A 15 7.15 -23.75 7.95
CA LEU A 15 6.16 -22.81 7.41
C LEU A 15 4.76 -23.41 7.40
N ALA A 16 4.61 -24.67 6.98
CA ALA A 16 3.32 -25.36 7.03
C ALA A 16 2.80 -25.50 8.46
N ALA A 17 3.67 -25.85 9.41
CA ALA A 17 3.34 -25.93 10.83
C ALA A 17 2.86 -24.57 11.40
N LEU A 18 3.53 -23.47 11.04
CA LEU A 18 3.11 -22.12 11.45
C LEU A 18 1.76 -21.68 10.89
N ILE A 19 1.34 -22.24 9.75
CA ILE A 19 0.02 -21.95 9.16
C ILE A 19 -1.07 -22.73 9.88
N ILE A 20 -0.84 -24.00 10.20
CA ILE A 20 -1.88 -24.92 10.67
C ILE A 20 -2.01 -24.89 12.20
N ILE A 21 -0.89 -24.99 12.92
CA ILE A 21 -0.89 -25.20 14.38
C ILE A 21 -1.63 -24.08 15.12
N PRO A 22 -1.38 -22.78 14.87
CA PRO A 22 -1.99 -21.73 15.67
C PRO A 22 -3.52 -21.68 15.62
N PHE A 23 -4.13 -22.29 14.60
CA PHE A 23 -5.58 -22.36 14.40
C PHE A 23 -6.16 -23.75 14.72
N SER A 24 -5.36 -24.62 15.33
CA SER A 24 -5.74 -25.99 15.75
C SER A 24 -5.69 -26.19 17.27
N ILE A 25 -5.31 -25.17 18.05
CA ILE A 25 -5.12 -25.29 19.50
C ILE A 25 -6.48 -25.11 20.20
N SER A 26 -7.04 -26.23 20.67
CA SER A 26 -8.21 -26.31 21.54
C SER A 26 -8.12 -27.59 22.40
N ASP A 27 -9.00 -27.72 23.39
CA ASP A 27 -9.11 -28.93 24.22
C ASP A 27 -10.05 -29.94 23.55
N TYR A 28 -9.50 -30.84 22.74
CA TYR A 28 -10.27 -31.90 22.07
C TYR A 28 -10.80 -32.99 23.02
N SER A 29 -10.50 -32.90 24.33
CA SER A 29 -10.95 -33.86 25.33
C SER A 29 -12.06 -33.34 26.24
N ASP A 30 -12.53 -32.11 26.00
CA ASP A 30 -13.65 -31.55 26.73
C ASP A 30 -15.00 -32.14 26.26
N GLN A 31 -16.09 -31.68 26.88
CA GLN A 31 -17.45 -32.10 26.50
C GLN A 31 -18.06 -31.22 25.40
N ILE A 32 -17.32 -30.22 24.89
CA ILE A 32 -17.83 -29.20 23.98
C ILE A 32 -17.50 -29.63 22.54
N THR A 33 -18.39 -30.41 21.93
CA THR A 33 -18.23 -30.79 20.53
C THR A 33 -18.90 -29.77 19.60
N PRO A 34 -18.23 -29.28 18.52
CA PRO A 34 -18.81 -28.27 17.65
C PRO A 34 -20.12 -28.72 17.00
N GLU A 35 -21.11 -27.83 17.01
CA GLU A 35 -22.40 -28.07 16.34
C GLU A 35 -22.38 -27.56 14.89
N LYS A 36 -23.26 -28.09 14.04
CA LYS A 36 -23.44 -27.55 12.69
C LYS A 36 -24.00 -26.13 12.77
N ILE A 37 -23.41 -25.22 11.99
CA ILE A 37 -23.83 -23.82 11.95
C ILE A 37 -25.25 -23.72 11.38
N THR A 38 -26.14 -23.15 12.18
CA THR A 38 -27.52 -22.82 11.80
C THR A 38 -27.81 -21.37 12.18
N SER A 39 -29.04 -20.90 11.92
CA SER A 39 -29.48 -19.59 12.41
C SER A 39 -29.65 -19.53 13.94
N ASP A 40 -29.60 -20.66 14.65
CA ASP A 40 -29.48 -20.68 16.10
C ASP A 40 -27.98 -20.59 16.48
N LEU A 41 -27.56 -19.42 16.94
CA LEU A 41 -26.16 -19.09 17.22
C LEU A 41 -25.76 -19.35 18.68
N ARG A 42 -26.73 -19.70 19.55
CA ARG A 42 -26.56 -19.77 21.01
C ARG A 42 -25.40 -20.68 21.43
N PHE A 43 -25.20 -21.80 20.75
CA PHE A 43 -24.10 -22.72 21.07
C PHE A 43 -22.73 -22.02 21.02
N TYR A 44 -22.46 -21.28 19.93
CA TYR A 44 -21.18 -20.59 19.73
C TYR A 44 -21.08 -19.28 20.52
N GLU A 45 -22.21 -18.70 20.93
CA GLU A 45 -22.25 -17.55 21.84
C GLU A 45 -21.96 -17.94 23.30
N ILE A 46 -22.37 -19.15 23.73
CA ILE A 46 -22.10 -19.66 25.07
C ILE A 46 -20.66 -20.19 25.15
N ASN A 47 -20.24 -20.97 24.15
CA ASN A 47 -18.94 -21.65 24.13
C ASN A 47 -17.84 -20.81 23.46
N THR A 48 -17.76 -19.52 23.78
CA THR A 48 -16.71 -18.64 23.24
C THR A 48 -15.32 -19.09 23.70
N CYS A 49 -14.34 -19.05 22.79
CA CYS A 49 -12.94 -19.44 23.03
C CYS A 49 -12.74 -20.88 23.57
N SER A 50 -13.59 -21.81 23.15
CA SER A 50 -13.40 -23.25 23.44
C SER A 50 -12.95 -24.01 22.19
N ILE A 51 -13.66 -23.79 21.08
CA ILE A 51 -13.50 -24.50 19.82
C ILE A 51 -12.48 -23.79 18.93
N SER A 52 -11.47 -24.52 18.44
CA SER A 52 -10.51 -23.99 17.47
C SER A 52 -11.10 -23.88 16.07
N LEU A 53 -10.53 -23.01 15.21
CA LEU A 53 -10.99 -22.87 13.84
C LEU A 53 -10.99 -24.20 13.08
N ASN A 54 -9.91 -25.00 13.21
CA ASN A 54 -9.83 -26.26 12.47
C ASN A 54 -10.81 -27.31 13.00
N GLU A 55 -11.04 -27.35 14.31
CA GLU A 55 -12.06 -28.20 14.92
C GLU A 55 -13.47 -27.85 14.42
N PHE A 56 -13.80 -26.55 14.37
CA PHE A 56 -15.05 -26.06 13.80
C PHE A 56 -15.24 -26.42 12.33
N LEU A 57 -14.18 -26.31 11.52
CA LEU A 57 -14.24 -26.59 10.08
C LEU A 57 -14.40 -28.09 9.76
N ILE A 58 -14.02 -28.99 10.68
CA ILE A 58 -14.27 -30.44 10.52
C ILE A 58 -15.78 -30.71 10.53
N GLU A 59 -16.51 -30.09 11.45
CA GLU A 59 -17.98 -30.22 11.53
C GLU A 59 -18.72 -29.33 10.50
N ASN A 60 -18.09 -28.24 10.07
CA ASN A 60 -18.66 -27.25 9.15
C ASN A 60 -17.81 -27.05 7.87
N PRO A 61 -17.58 -28.09 7.05
CA PRO A 61 -16.71 -28.01 5.88
C PRO A 61 -17.23 -27.04 4.82
N ASN A 62 -18.53 -26.79 4.77
CA ASN A 62 -19.18 -25.84 3.86
C ASN A 62 -18.63 -24.40 4.00
N VAL A 63 -18.20 -24.02 5.21
CA VAL A 63 -17.63 -22.70 5.51
C VAL A 63 -16.36 -22.42 4.71
N ILE A 64 -15.65 -23.49 4.29
CA ILE A 64 -14.38 -23.38 3.56
C ILE A 64 -14.58 -22.72 2.19
N TYR A 65 -15.71 -22.97 1.54
CA TYR A 65 -15.92 -22.64 0.11
C TYR A 65 -17.24 -21.94 -0.22
N GLN A 66 -18.20 -21.84 0.70
CA GLN A 66 -19.47 -21.15 0.43
C GLN A 66 -19.39 -19.66 0.74
N ASP A 67 -19.87 -18.86 -0.21
CA ASP A 67 -19.71 -17.41 -0.34
C ASP A 67 -20.41 -16.62 0.77
N HIS A 68 -21.47 -17.20 1.35
CA HIS A 68 -22.24 -16.56 2.42
C HIS A 68 -21.58 -16.67 3.79
N TYR A 69 -20.48 -17.42 3.93
CA TYR A 69 -19.65 -17.42 5.15
C TYR A 69 -18.49 -16.45 5.04
N LYS A 70 -18.18 -15.75 6.13
CA LYS A 70 -17.08 -14.80 6.22
C LYS A 70 -16.31 -14.99 7.51
N ILE A 71 -15.09 -15.50 7.40
CA ILE A 71 -14.20 -15.66 8.55
C ILE A 71 -13.41 -14.35 8.77
N ARG A 72 -13.49 -13.78 9.98
CA ARG A 72 -12.90 -12.48 10.32
C ARG A 72 -12.04 -12.60 11.57
N PHE A 73 -11.01 -11.76 11.65
CA PHE A 73 -10.13 -11.69 12.82
C PHE A 73 -10.68 -10.72 13.86
N ASN A 74 -10.76 -11.16 15.10
CA ASN A 74 -10.83 -10.30 16.27
C ASN A 74 -9.41 -10.16 16.85
N ASN A 75 -8.78 -8.99 16.69
CA ASN A 75 -7.43 -8.77 17.24
C ASN A 75 -7.44 -8.41 18.73
N TYR A 76 -8.62 -8.10 19.30
CA TYR A 76 -8.82 -7.78 20.70
C TYR A 76 -9.29 -9.04 21.43
N SER A 77 -8.43 -10.04 21.53
CA SER A 77 -8.73 -11.29 22.23
C SER A 77 -7.59 -11.69 23.17
N SER A 78 -7.93 -12.43 24.22
CA SER A 78 -6.95 -13.00 25.13
C SER A 78 -6.02 -13.98 24.38
N ILE A 79 -4.87 -14.29 24.98
CA ILE A 79 -3.94 -15.29 24.43
C ILE A 79 -4.58 -16.69 24.40
N GLN A 80 -5.44 -17.01 25.36
CA GLN A 80 -6.14 -18.30 25.44
C GLN A 80 -7.09 -18.48 24.26
N CYS A 81 -7.77 -17.41 23.83
CA CYS A 81 -8.68 -17.39 22.69
C CYS A 81 -7.99 -17.44 21.30
N PHE A 82 -6.66 -17.56 21.24
CA PHE A 82 -5.95 -17.45 19.96
C PHE A 82 -6.28 -18.63 19.05
N GLY A 83 -6.77 -18.34 17.84
CA GLY A 83 -7.13 -19.35 16.84
C GLY A 83 -8.48 -20.02 17.09
N GLN A 84 -9.25 -19.54 18.06
CA GLN A 84 -10.53 -20.09 18.47
C GLN A 84 -11.70 -19.17 18.09
N ILE A 85 -12.92 -19.72 18.08
CA ILE A 85 -14.12 -18.94 17.78
C ILE A 85 -14.42 -18.00 18.95
N THR A 86 -14.51 -16.71 18.66
CA THR A 86 -14.85 -15.65 19.63
C THR A 86 -16.30 -15.19 19.51
N GLY A 87 -16.98 -15.55 18.41
CA GLY A 87 -18.37 -15.23 18.17
C GLY A 87 -18.78 -15.56 16.74
N ILE A 88 -20.07 -15.73 16.52
CA ILE A 88 -20.67 -15.91 15.20
C ILE A 88 -21.90 -15.02 15.13
N ASP A 89 -21.99 -14.21 14.09
CA ASP A 89 -23.14 -13.33 13.83
C ASP A 89 -23.77 -13.64 12.47
N GLN A 90 -25.09 -13.50 12.35
CA GLN A 90 -25.79 -13.59 11.07
C GLN A 90 -26.36 -12.22 10.68
N ILE A 91 -25.95 -11.70 9.52
CA ILE A 91 -26.51 -10.47 8.94
C ILE A 91 -27.15 -10.85 7.59
N GLY A 92 -28.48 -10.84 7.54
CA GLY A 92 -29.23 -11.35 6.39
C GLY A 92 -28.94 -12.84 6.17
N TYR A 93 -28.45 -13.20 4.99
CA TYR A 93 -28.05 -14.57 4.66
C TYR A 93 -26.58 -14.87 4.93
N THR A 94 -25.80 -13.86 5.34
CA THR A 94 -24.35 -14.02 5.54
C THR A 94 -23.99 -14.26 7.00
N PHE A 95 -23.15 -15.27 7.25
CA PHE A 95 -22.61 -15.59 8.56
C PHE A 95 -21.19 -15.03 8.70
N TYR A 96 -20.95 -14.27 9.76
CA TYR A 96 -19.64 -13.74 10.13
C TYR A 96 -19.09 -14.57 11.29
N ILE A 97 -18.03 -15.31 11.04
CA ILE A 97 -17.36 -16.16 12.03
C ILE A 97 -16.12 -15.40 12.51
N SER A 98 -16.13 -14.99 13.77
CA SER A 98 -15.04 -14.23 14.38
C SER A 98 -14.03 -15.17 15.04
N ILE A 99 -12.78 -15.14 14.59
CA ILE A 99 -11.66 -15.89 15.16
C ILE A 99 -10.79 -14.98 16.00
N GLY A 100 -10.56 -15.40 17.25
CA GLY A 100 -9.74 -14.70 18.22
C GLY A 100 -8.28 -14.69 17.81
N THR A 101 -7.67 -13.53 17.87
CA THR A 101 -6.22 -13.34 17.71
C THR A 101 -5.74 -12.31 18.71
N ASN A 102 -4.46 -12.38 19.03
CA ASN A 102 -3.83 -11.46 19.97
C ASN A 102 -2.70 -10.72 19.27
N THR A 103 -2.70 -9.39 19.38
CA THR A 103 -1.74 -8.52 18.67
C THR A 103 -0.28 -8.81 19.01
N LEU A 104 0.06 -9.17 20.25
CA LEU A 104 1.43 -9.53 20.64
C LEU A 104 1.85 -10.88 20.03
N LEU A 105 0.95 -11.87 20.03
CA LEU A 105 1.20 -13.15 19.36
C LEU A 105 1.30 -12.98 17.85
N ASN A 106 0.45 -12.14 17.24
CA ASN A 106 0.50 -11.80 15.82
C ASN A 106 1.87 -11.22 15.45
N LEU A 107 2.38 -10.27 16.24
CA LEU A 107 3.73 -9.70 16.05
C LEU A 107 4.79 -10.80 16.01
N PHE A 108 4.74 -11.79 16.89
CA PHE A 108 5.71 -12.88 16.93
C PHE A 108 5.53 -13.88 15.77
N LEU A 109 4.34 -14.43 15.59
CA LEU A 109 4.02 -15.45 14.60
C LEU A 109 4.24 -14.96 13.17
N GLN A 110 3.73 -13.76 12.83
CA GLN A 110 3.90 -13.19 11.49
C GLN A 110 5.37 -12.83 11.23
N SER A 111 6.10 -12.34 12.25
CA SER A 111 7.54 -12.09 12.11
C SER A 111 8.32 -13.35 11.79
N ILE A 112 8.09 -14.45 12.52
CA ILE A 112 8.76 -15.73 12.27
C ILE A 112 8.43 -16.23 10.87
N PHE A 113 7.16 -16.16 10.47
CA PHE A 113 6.73 -16.58 9.13
C PHE A 113 7.48 -15.80 8.02
N TRP A 114 7.49 -14.47 8.07
CA TRP A 114 8.17 -13.65 7.06
C TRP A 114 9.70 -13.80 7.10
N ILE A 115 10.28 -13.91 8.29
CA ILE A 115 11.69 -14.23 8.49
C ILE A 115 12.06 -15.55 7.83
N LEU A 116 11.27 -16.62 8.06
CA LEU A 116 11.51 -17.94 7.48
C LEU A 116 11.39 -17.90 5.95
N LEU A 117 10.39 -17.20 5.40
CA LEU A 117 10.24 -16.98 3.97
C LEU A 117 11.48 -16.31 3.36
N ILE A 118 11.93 -15.20 3.92
CA ILE A 118 13.16 -14.51 3.44
C ILE A 118 14.37 -15.44 3.58
N SER A 119 14.40 -16.27 4.61
CA SER A 119 15.50 -17.20 4.86
C SER A 119 15.66 -18.30 3.79
N LEU A 120 14.63 -18.57 2.97
CA LEU A 120 14.68 -19.50 1.83
C LEU A 120 15.60 -19.00 0.73
N ILE A 121 15.78 -17.68 0.63
CA ILE A 121 16.74 -17.06 -0.27
C ILE A 121 18.16 -17.38 0.22
N SER A 122 19.04 -17.78 -0.70
CA SER A 122 20.43 -18.10 -0.36
C SER A 122 21.17 -16.87 0.18
N LYS A 123 21.99 -17.06 1.22
CA LYS A 123 22.90 -16.01 1.73
C LYS A 123 23.85 -15.54 0.61
N SER A 124 24.12 -14.24 0.57
CA SER A 124 25.08 -13.63 -0.36
C SER A 124 26.36 -13.16 0.34
N GLU A 125 26.23 -12.71 1.58
CA GLU A 125 27.34 -12.15 2.37
C GLU A 125 27.32 -12.72 3.80
N THR A 126 28.49 -12.78 4.42
CA THR A 126 28.60 -13.07 5.85
C THR A 126 28.21 -11.82 6.64
N PHE A 127 27.22 -11.95 7.52
CA PHE A 127 26.81 -10.84 8.38
C PHE A 127 27.94 -10.47 9.35
N LYS A 128 28.36 -9.20 9.33
CA LYS A 128 29.31 -8.66 10.30
C LYS A 128 28.55 -7.92 11.39
N PHE A 129 28.64 -8.45 12.60
CA PHE A 129 28.07 -7.80 13.78
C PHE A 129 28.77 -6.47 14.04
N ASN A 130 27.99 -5.45 14.40
CA ASN A 130 28.45 -4.10 14.69
C ASN A 130 27.57 -3.50 15.78
N GLU A 131 28.16 -2.87 16.79
CA GLU A 131 27.45 -2.18 17.88
C GLU A 131 26.43 -1.16 17.35
N LEU A 132 26.76 -0.48 16.22
CA LEU A 132 25.85 0.44 15.56
C LEU A 132 24.54 -0.24 15.10
N ASN A 133 24.56 -1.54 14.80
CA ASN A 133 23.33 -2.26 14.45
C ASN A 133 22.40 -2.33 15.66
N ILE A 134 22.92 -2.69 16.84
CA ILE A 134 22.12 -2.74 18.07
C ILE A 134 21.58 -1.36 18.39
N ILE A 135 22.43 -0.33 18.40
CA ILE A 135 22.03 1.04 18.70
C ILE A 135 20.91 1.50 17.75
N SER A 136 21.04 1.23 16.45
CA SER A 136 20.01 1.57 15.47
C SER A 136 18.71 0.81 15.68
N CYS A 137 18.76 -0.48 16.04
CA CYS A 137 17.58 -1.28 16.35
C CYS A 137 16.90 -0.77 17.63
N SER A 138 17.66 -0.44 18.68
CA SER A 138 17.14 0.13 19.93
C SER A 138 16.45 1.46 19.71
N ILE A 139 17.07 2.41 18.98
CA ILE A 139 16.44 3.69 18.66
C ILE A 139 15.16 3.49 17.83
N SER A 140 15.19 2.60 16.82
CA SER A 140 13.99 2.30 16.02
C SER A 140 12.86 1.70 16.86
N SER A 141 13.19 0.88 17.85
CA SER A 141 12.19 0.21 18.70
C SER A 141 11.58 1.19 19.69
N ILE A 142 12.39 2.09 20.28
CA ILE A 142 11.90 3.23 21.09
C ILE A 142 10.94 4.07 20.23
N LEU A 143 11.33 4.40 19.00
CA LEU A 143 10.52 5.22 18.11
C LEU A 143 9.16 4.57 17.81
N ILE A 144 9.12 3.27 17.51
CA ILE A 144 7.87 2.56 17.28
C ILE A 144 7.01 2.52 18.56
N CYS A 145 7.61 2.30 19.73
CA CYS A 145 6.89 2.39 21.00
C CYS A 145 6.30 3.79 21.24
N THR A 146 7.03 4.86 20.90
CA THR A 146 6.49 6.22 21.01
C THR A 146 5.31 6.46 20.06
N VAL A 147 5.35 5.88 18.85
CA VAL A 147 4.21 5.91 17.92
C VAL A 147 3.00 5.20 18.52
N ILE A 148 3.18 3.97 19.02
CA ILE A 148 2.11 3.19 19.66
C ILE A 148 1.47 3.96 20.82
N TYR A 149 2.30 4.57 21.67
CA TYR A 149 1.84 5.41 22.77
C TYR A 149 1.07 6.65 22.28
N SER A 150 1.60 7.35 21.27
CA SER A 150 0.97 8.57 20.73
C SER A 150 -0.37 8.32 20.01
N GLU A 151 -0.59 7.09 19.54
CA GLU A 151 -1.78 6.64 18.82
C GLU A 151 -2.70 5.77 19.71
N GLN A 152 -2.80 6.11 21.00
CA GLN A 152 -3.52 5.32 22.00
C GLN A 152 -4.95 4.95 21.60
N ARG A 153 -5.69 5.85 20.95
CA ARG A 153 -7.09 5.60 20.49
C ARG A 153 -7.22 4.44 19.51
N TYR A 154 -6.18 4.19 18.71
CA TYR A 154 -6.13 3.03 17.82
C TYR A 154 -5.70 1.78 18.59
N TYR A 155 -4.56 1.85 19.28
CA TYR A 155 -3.93 0.67 19.88
C TYR A 155 -4.64 0.13 21.11
N SER A 156 -5.38 0.94 21.87
CA SER A 156 -6.19 0.47 23.01
C SER A 156 -7.34 -0.46 22.59
N LYS A 157 -7.79 -0.36 21.33
CA LYS A 157 -8.84 -1.24 20.77
C LYS A 157 -8.30 -2.54 20.20
N VAL A 158 -6.98 -2.74 20.26
CA VAL A 158 -6.32 -3.86 19.57
C VAL A 158 -5.38 -4.62 20.51
N PHE A 159 -4.76 -3.96 21.47
CA PHE A 159 -4.12 -4.67 22.57
C PHE A 159 -5.13 -5.05 23.63
N PHE A 160 -5.42 -6.34 23.75
CA PHE A 160 -6.31 -6.89 24.76
C PHE A 160 -5.80 -6.58 26.18
N GLU A 161 -6.62 -5.88 26.98
CA GLU A 161 -6.37 -5.49 28.38
C GLU A 161 -5.00 -4.83 28.66
N PHE A 162 -4.39 -4.22 27.65
CA PHE A 162 -3.06 -3.65 27.79
C PHE A 162 -3.13 -2.14 28.05
N ASP A 163 -2.75 -1.73 29.26
CA ASP A 163 -2.66 -0.29 29.57
C ASP A 163 -1.39 0.32 28.95
N LEU A 164 -1.57 1.17 27.94
CA LEU A 164 -0.50 1.90 27.25
C LEU A 164 0.09 3.04 28.07
N ASN A 165 -0.55 3.46 29.18
CA ASN A 165 0.00 4.44 30.09
C ASN A 165 0.98 3.82 31.09
N ASN A 166 0.98 2.49 31.22
CA ASN A 166 1.90 1.78 32.11
C ASN A 166 3.27 1.56 31.44
N ASN A 167 4.32 2.11 32.04
CA ASN A 167 5.69 1.97 31.55
C ASN A 167 6.15 0.50 31.45
N ARG A 168 5.67 -0.39 32.33
CA ARG A 168 6.03 -1.81 32.30
C ARG A 168 5.48 -2.50 31.05
N HIS A 169 4.26 -2.16 30.67
CA HIS A 169 3.60 -2.66 29.47
C HIS A 169 4.35 -2.16 28.22
N LEU A 170 4.62 -0.86 28.12
CA LEU A 170 5.43 -0.31 27.01
C LEU A 170 6.82 -0.94 26.91
N PHE A 171 7.47 -1.26 28.05
CA PHE A 171 8.75 -1.96 28.06
C PHE A 171 8.66 -3.36 27.44
N TYR A 172 7.59 -4.12 27.70
CA TYR A 172 7.39 -5.41 27.03
C TYR A 172 7.28 -5.25 25.52
N VAL A 173 6.46 -4.32 25.03
CA VAL A 173 6.33 -4.04 23.59
C VAL A 173 7.69 -3.65 22.99
N PHE A 174 8.46 -2.82 23.69
CA PHE A 174 9.82 -2.46 23.28
C PHE A 174 10.72 -3.69 23.12
N THR A 175 10.74 -4.60 24.09
CA THR A 175 11.57 -5.81 24.01
C THR A 175 11.18 -6.72 22.84
N TYR A 176 9.88 -6.88 22.57
CA TYR A 176 9.40 -7.65 21.41
C TYR A 176 9.87 -7.02 20.09
N ILE A 177 9.66 -5.72 19.92
CA ILE A 177 10.03 -5.01 18.70
C ILE A 177 11.55 -5.02 18.51
N LEU A 178 12.33 -4.82 19.57
CA LEU A 178 13.79 -4.87 19.53
C LEU A 178 14.30 -6.23 19.08
N PHE A 179 13.76 -7.30 19.66
CA PHE A 179 14.13 -8.66 19.30
C PHE A 179 13.84 -8.92 17.81
N ILE A 180 12.61 -8.65 17.37
CA ILE A 180 12.22 -8.84 15.97
C ILE A 180 13.10 -8.01 15.04
N SER A 181 13.26 -6.70 15.31
CA SER A 181 14.06 -5.77 14.53
C SER A 181 15.50 -6.26 14.33
N PHE A 182 16.12 -6.81 15.38
CA PHE A 182 17.45 -7.38 15.31
C PHE A 182 17.52 -8.61 14.38
N PHE A 183 16.60 -9.58 14.53
CA PHE A 183 16.59 -10.78 13.68
C PHE A 183 16.26 -10.48 12.22
N VAL A 184 15.33 -9.55 11.98
CA VAL A 184 15.01 -9.08 10.63
C VAL A 184 16.27 -8.46 10.00
N THR A 185 16.94 -7.56 10.71
CA THR A 185 18.18 -6.93 10.23
C THR A 185 19.26 -7.96 9.90
N TYR A 186 19.48 -8.95 10.78
CA TYR A 186 20.44 -10.03 10.55
C TYR A 186 20.13 -10.85 9.27
N ILE A 187 18.87 -11.21 9.07
CA ILE A 187 18.46 -12.09 7.97
C ILE A 187 18.46 -11.36 6.62
N VAL A 188 17.99 -10.11 6.62
CA VAL A 188 17.93 -9.28 5.42
C VAL A 188 19.34 -8.86 5.00
N ASP A 189 20.19 -8.39 5.91
CA ASP A 189 21.56 -7.95 5.57
C ASP A 189 22.40 -9.09 4.98
N SER A 190 22.27 -10.32 5.48
CA SER A 190 23.00 -11.49 4.95
C SER A 190 22.57 -11.92 3.53
N ARG A 191 21.49 -11.35 2.98
CA ARG A 191 20.90 -11.70 1.66
C ARG A 191 20.69 -10.50 0.74
N ASN A 192 21.12 -9.32 1.19
CA ASN A 192 20.71 -8.03 0.67
C ASN A 192 20.90 -7.88 -0.85
N ASN A 193 22.03 -8.35 -1.41
CA ASN A 193 22.35 -8.22 -2.84
C ASN A 193 21.31 -8.90 -3.75
N LYS A 194 20.75 -10.02 -3.30
CA LYS A 194 19.73 -10.75 -4.07
C LYS A 194 18.34 -10.16 -3.86
N LEU A 195 18.06 -9.61 -2.68
CA LEU A 195 16.73 -9.15 -2.27
C LEU A 195 16.17 -8.01 -3.12
N ILE A 196 17.02 -7.13 -3.67
CA ILE A 196 16.54 -6.02 -4.52
C ILE A 196 15.75 -6.51 -5.73
N ASN A 197 16.12 -7.67 -6.31
CA ASN A 197 15.40 -8.24 -7.44
C ASN A 197 14.06 -8.89 -7.02
N PHE A 198 13.88 -9.23 -5.73
CA PHE A 198 12.65 -9.81 -5.18
C PHE A 198 11.61 -8.76 -4.73
N ALA A 199 11.88 -7.46 -4.90
CA ALA A 199 10.94 -6.39 -4.58
C ALA A 199 9.50 -6.61 -5.12
N PRO A 200 9.27 -7.20 -6.32
CA PRO A 200 7.91 -7.46 -6.80
C PRO A 200 7.09 -8.38 -5.88
N PHE A 201 7.72 -9.29 -5.13
CA PHE A 201 6.99 -10.20 -4.22
C PHE A 201 6.31 -9.46 -3.05
N ALA A 202 6.66 -8.20 -2.78
CA ALA A 202 5.94 -7.37 -1.80
C ALA A 202 4.46 -7.14 -2.18
N TYR A 203 4.08 -7.30 -3.46
CA TYR A 203 2.68 -7.21 -3.89
C TYR A 203 1.85 -8.43 -3.48
N ILE A 204 2.50 -9.56 -3.16
CA ILE A 204 1.86 -10.70 -2.50
C ILE A 204 2.02 -10.53 -1.00
N PHE A 205 3.27 -10.51 -0.52
CA PHE A 205 3.62 -10.38 0.89
C PHE A 205 3.74 -8.90 1.28
N MET A 206 2.60 -8.24 1.44
CA MET A 206 2.55 -6.83 1.88
C MET A 206 3.21 -6.65 3.25
N GLY A 207 2.94 -7.56 4.19
CA GLY A 207 3.63 -7.61 5.47
C GLY A 207 3.13 -6.61 6.51
N VAL A 208 1.84 -6.26 6.53
CA VAL A 208 1.23 -5.51 7.63
C VAL A 208 0.86 -6.46 8.76
N PHE A 209 1.31 -6.17 9.98
CA PHE A 209 0.98 -6.98 11.15
C PHE A 209 -0.52 -6.90 11.46
N SER A 210 -1.15 -8.04 11.75
CA SER A 210 -2.56 -8.07 12.12
C SER A 210 -2.74 -7.40 13.48
N GLY A 211 -3.56 -6.35 13.49
CA GLY A 211 -3.83 -5.52 14.66
C GLY A 211 -2.89 -4.30 14.81
N MET A 212 -1.84 -4.19 14.00
CA MET A 212 -0.93 -3.04 14.08
C MET A 212 -1.07 -2.13 12.86
N ASN A 213 -0.69 -0.87 13.05
CA ASN A 213 -0.52 0.10 11.98
C ASN A 213 0.96 0.17 11.56
N LEU A 214 1.58 -0.98 11.25
CA LEU A 214 3.01 -1.08 10.96
C LEU A 214 3.31 -2.19 9.93
N TYR A 215 4.16 -1.87 8.95
CA TYR A 215 4.72 -2.85 8.03
C TYR A 215 5.96 -3.54 8.62
N PHE A 216 6.11 -4.84 8.37
CA PHE A 216 7.26 -5.64 8.73
C PHE A 216 8.58 -5.06 8.21
N LEU A 217 8.60 -4.62 6.94
CA LEU A 217 9.81 -4.06 6.34
C LEU A 217 10.25 -2.73 6.99
N THR A 218 9.37 -2.04 7.71
CA THR A 218 9.73 -0.86 8.53
C THR A 218 10.73 -1.25 9.63
N LEU A 219 10.62 -2.46 10.18
CA LEU A 219 11.56 -3.00 11.17
C LEU A 219 12.97 -3.25 10.60
N PHE A 220 13.13 -3.25 9.28
CA PHE A 220 14.42 -3.31 8.61
C PHE A 220 14.89 -1.92 8.16
N PHE A 221 14.04 -1.20 7.43
CA PHE A 221 14.44 0.06 6.80
C PHE A 221 14.67 1.19 7.80
N CYS A 222 13.89 1.26 8.88
CA CYS A 222 14.07 2.29 9.90
C CYS A 222 15.45 2.18 10.61
N PRO A 223 15.87 1.01 11.15
CA PRO A 223 17.24 0.85 11.66
C PRO A 223 18.32 1.17 10.62
N LEU A 224 18.14 0.76 9.36
CA LEU A 224 19.10 1.03 8.30
C LEU A 224 19.27 2.54 8.03
N GLY A 225 18.16 3.29 8.05
CA GLY A 225 18.16 4.75 7.97
C GLY A 225 18.89 5.40 9.15
N ILE A 226 18.53 5.02 10.38
CA ILE A 226 19.15 5.54 11.61
C ILE A 226 20.67 5.28 11.60
N LYS A 227 21.07 4.03 11.32
CA LYS A 227 22.48 3.62 11.25
C LYS A 227 23.30 4.49 10.30
N SER A 228 22.72 4.86 9.15
CA SER A 228 23.40 5.68 8.15
C SER A 228 23.69 7.11 8.61
N ILE A 229 22.72 7.71 9.32
CA ILE A 229 22.81 9.07 9.86
C ILE A 229 23.79 9.11 11.03
N LEU A 230 23.77 8.07 11.86
CA LEU A 230 24.77 7.90 12.93
C LEU A 230 26.18 7.74 12.36
N LYS A 231 26.36 6.99 11.26
CA LYS A 231 27.68 6.73 10.68
C LYS A 231 28.26 7.93 9.91
N ASN A 232 27.46 8.68 9.15
CA ASN A 232 27.96 9.70 8.23
C ASN A 232 27.73 11.14 8.74
N LYS A 233 28.82 11.84 9.09
CA LYS A 233 28.78 13.24 9.58
C LYS A 233 28.05 14.20 8.63
N LYS A 234 28.21 14.05 7.30
CA LYS A 234 27.55 14.92 6.32
C LYS A 234 26.03 14.72 6.32
N PHE A 235 25.58 13.47 6.38
CA PHE A 235 24.15 13.16 6.49
C PHE A 235 23.56 13.68 7.80
N ARG A 236 24.30 13.56 8.91
CA ARG A 236 23.91 14.13 10.19
C ARG A 236 23.73 15.66 10.13
N GLY A 237 24.65 16.37 9.48
CA GLY A 237 24.53 17.82 9.29
C GLY A 237 23.29 18.21 8.48
N ASN A 238 23.04 17.52 7.35
CA ASN A 238 21.84 17.77 6.55
C ASN A 238 20.53 17.42 7.27
N PHE A 239 20.57 16.47 8.21
CA PHE A 239 19.41 16.04 8.99
C PHE A 239 18.89 17.12 9.95
N VAL A 240 19.70 18.15 10.27
CA VAL A 240 19.26 19.31 11.06
C VAL A 240 18.10 20.04 10.40
N PHE A 241 18.13 20.22 9.07
CA PHE A 241 17.02 20.85 8.33
C PHE A 241 15.75 20.00 8.37
N ILE A 242 15.90 18.68 8.32
CA ILE A 242 14.77 17.76 8.45
C ILE A 242 14.14 17.87 9.85
N ASN A 243 14.95 17.95 10.91
CA ASN A 243 14.45 18.13 12.28
C ASN A 243 13.66 19.44 12.42
N LEU A 244 14.10 20.53 11.79
CA LEU A 244 13.36 21.80 11.79
C LEU A 244 11.99 21.67 11.12
N ILE A 245 11.91 20.97 9.99
CA ILE A 245 10.65 20.72 9.27
C ILE A 245 9.72 19.83 10.12
N ILE A 246 10.23 18.77 10.74
CA ILE A 246 9.44 17.89 11.61
C ILE A 246 8.90 18.68 12.81
N PHE A 247 9.74 19.52 13.43
CA PHE A 247 9.31 20.39 14.53
C PHE A 247 8.18 21.31 14.09
N PHE A 248 8.28 21.91 12.91
CA PHE A 248 7.23 22.75 12.34
C PHE A 248 5.91 21.97 12.15
N TRP A 249 5.95 20.78 11.55
CA TRP A 249 4.76 19.93 11.40
C TRP A 249 4.13 19.58 12.74
N ALA A 250 4.96 19.17 13.72
CA ALA A 250 4.49 18.82 15.04
C ALA A 250 3.89 20.04 15.78
N PHE A 251 4.51 21.21 15.65
CA PHE A 251 4.03 22.45 16.26
C PHE A 251 2.64 22.85 15.76
N ASN A 252 2.38 22.71 14.45
CA ASN A 252 1.04 22.92 13.86
C ASN A 252 -0.02 21.95 14.41
N ALA A 253 0.39 20.82 14.99
CA ALA A 253 -0.51 19.80 15.54
C ALA A 253 -0.72 19.91 17.07
N THR A 254 -0.21 20.94 17.74
CA THR A 254 -0.24 21.06 19.22
C THR A 254 -1.65 21.23 19.81
N SER A 255 -2.58 21.86 19.09
CA SER A 255 -3.93 22.17 19.57
C SER A 255 -5.01 21.18 19.13
N ASN A 256 -4.68 20.28 18.22
CA ASN A 256 -5.65 19.47 17.50
C ASN A 256 -5.58 18.01 17.97
N ASN A 257 -6.69 17.29 17.90
CA ASN A 257 -6.74 15.86 18.24
C ASN A 257 -7.66 15.09 17.28
N TYR A 258 -7.32 15.15 16.00
CA TYR A 258 -8.04 14.49 14.93
C TYR A 258 -7.69 13.01 14.85
N TYR A 259 -8.66 12.18 14.47
CA TYR A 259 -8.51 10.72 14.41
C TYR A 259 -8.91 10.16 13.06
N LEU A 260 -8.11 9.24 12.54
CA LEU A 260 -8.38 8.48 11.33
C LEU A 260 -8.25 6.98 11.60
N LYS A 261 -9.28 6.23 11.22
CA LYS A 261 -9.21 4.77 11.14
C LYS A 261 -8.59 4.39 9.78
N PRO A 262 -7.38 3.81 9.73
CA PRO A 262 -6.57 3.77 8.50
C PRO A 262 -7.01 2.74 7.43
N ASP A 263 -8.21 2.15 7.52
CA ASP A 263 -8.81 1.15 6.60
C ASP A 263 -7.83 0.51 5.58
N LYS A 264 -7.93 0.86 4.29
CA LYS A 264 -7.09 0.30 3.22
C LYS A 264 -5.63 0.78 3.19
N ILE A 265 -5.29 1.86 3.90
CA ILE A 265 -3.94 2.46 3.98
C ILE A 265 -3.20 2.11 5.28
N ARG A 266 -3.69 1.14 6.04
CA ARG A 266 -3.07 0.64 7.26
C ARG A 266 -1.59 0.30 7.03
N GLY A 267 -0.75 0.77 7.94
CA GLY A 267 0.70 0.62 7.95
C GLY A 267 1.47 1.81 7.37
N LEU A 268 0.84 2.64 6.52
CA LEU A 268 1.44 3.88 5.97
C LEU A 268 0.50 5.08 6.14
N SER A 269 -0.23 5.18 7.24
CA SER A 269 -0.97 6.39 7.59
C SER A 269 -1.01 6.57 9.08
N SER A 270 -0.74 7.77 9.59
CA SER A 270 -0.96 8.05 11.01
C SER A 270 -2.46 7.98 11.34
N THR A 271 -2.77 7.59 12.57
CA THR A 271 -4.14 7.49 13.07
C THR A 271 -4.53 8.68 13.94
N ALA A 272 -3.57 9.44 14.45
CA ALA A 272 -3.81 10.61 15.30
C ALA A 272 -3.10 11.87 14.76
N TYR A 273 -3.75 13.02 14.89
CA TYR A 273 -3.14 14.34 14.65
C TYR A 273 -2.93 15.03 15.98
N ASN A 274 -1.73 14.92 16.56
CA ASN A 274 -1.29 15.68 17.72
C ASN A 274 0.25 15.81 17.67
N PHE A 275 0.84 16.69 18.47
CA PHE A 275 2.29 16.95 18.45
C PHE A 275 3.15 15.67 18.51
N LEU A 276 2.84 14.76 19.44
CA LEU A 276 3.64 13.55 19.66
C LEU A 276 3.48 12.53 18.52
N SER A 277 2.26 12.35 18.02
CA SER A 277 1.96 11.48 16.89
C SER A 277 2.63 12.00 15.62
N VAL A 278 2.45 13.28 15.29
CA VAL A 278 3.02 13.90 14.09
C VAL A 278 4.55 13.84 14.13
N SER A 279 5.17 14.16 15.27
CA SER A 279 6.63 14.11 15.39
C SER A 279 7.18 12.68 15.27
N SER A 280 6.70 11.75 16.10
CA SER A 280 7.20 10.36 16.12
C SER A 280 6.92 9.62 14.81
N TRP A 281 5.74 9.79 14.21
CA TRP A 281 5.40 9.24 12.91
C TRP A 281 6.28 9.82 11.79
N SER A 282 6.51 11.13 11.79
CA SER A 282 7.39 11.77 10.80
C SER A 282 8.81 11.20 10.85
N TYR A 283 9.38 11.05 12.05
CA TYR A 283 10.68 10.42 12.22
C TYR A 283 10.68 8.97 11.72
N LEU A 284 9.65 8.18 12.06
CA LEU A 284 9.55 6.77 11.65
C LEU A 284 9.55 6.66 10.12
N MET A 285 8.73 7.46 9.45
CA MET A 285 8.59 7.44 8.00
C MET A 285 9.84 7.96 7.29
N ILE A 286 10.44 9.05 7.78
CA ILE A 286 11.65 9.62 7.17
C ILE A 286 12.83 8.65 7.29
N PHE A 287 13.07 8.06 8.47
CA PHE A 287 14.13 7.06 8.60
C PHE A 287 13.88 5.84 7.71
N SER A 288 12.63 5.40 7.57
CA SER A 288 12.27 4.29 6.68
C SER A 288 12.51 4.64 5.21
N LEU A 289 12.11 5.83 4.76
CA LEU A 289 12.35 6.31 3.39
C LEU A 289 13.85 6.44 3.08
N ILE A 290 14.64 6.97 4.02
CA ILE A 290 16.11 7.02 3.92
C ILE A 290 16.67 5.59 3.85
N GLY A 291 16.14 4.67 4.65
CA GLY A 291 16.49 3.25 4.61
C GLY A 291 16.25 2.62 3.24
N ILE A 292 15.05 2.79 2.67
CA ILE A 292 14.71 2.30 1.33
C ILE A 292 15.64 2.91 0.28
N TYR A 293 15.89 4.22 0.37
CA TYR A 293 16.81 4.92 -0.52
C TYR A 293 18.21 4.29 -0.48
N LEU A 294 18.77 4.09 0.71
CA LEU A 294 20.13 3.55 0.87
C LEU A 294 20.24 2.09 0.46
N PHE A 295 19.23 1.28 0.80
CA PHE A 295 19.13 -0.10 0.33
C PHE A 295 19.22 -0.16 -1.19
N SER A 296 18.39 0.65 -1.87
CA SER A 296 18.33 0.72 -3.33
C SER A 296 19.62 1.29 -3.93
N ALA A 297 20.17 2.38 -3.36
CA ALA A 297 21.34 3.06 -3.89
C ALA A 297 22.61 2.21 -3.81
N ASN A 298 22.77 1.45 -2.72
CA ASN A 298 23.91 0.56 -2.52
C ASN A 298 23.84 -0.69 -3.41
N LYS A 299 22.63 -1.20 -3.68
CA LYS A 299 22.42 -2.46 -4.41
C LYS A 299 21.94 -2.29 -5.85
N ARG A 300 21.92 -1.06 -6.36
CA ARG A 300 21.59 -0.75 -7.77
C ARG A 300 22.44 -1.52 -8.79
N LYS A 301 23.66 -1.95 -8.43
CA LYS A 301 24.55 -2.74 -9.30
C LYS A 301 24.06 -4.19 -9.46
N ASP A 302 23.38 -4.72 -8.46
CA ASP A 302 22.86 -6.10 -8.43
C ASP A 302 21.46 -6.19 -9.05
N LEU A 303 20.85 -5.04 -9.36
CA LEU A 303 19.57 -4.93 -10.04
C LEU A 303 19.71 -5.39 -11.49
N SER A 304 18.99 -6.43 -11.88
CA SER A 304 18.93 -6.87 -13.27
C SER A 304 17.49 -6.85 -13.78
N LEU A 305 17.28 -6.19 -14.92
CA LEU A 305 15.96 -6.07 -15.53
C LEU A 305 15.36 -7.45 -15.89
N GLU A 306 16.21 -8.42 -16.24
CA GLU A 306 15.77 -9.78 -16.57
C GLU A 306 15.26 -10.54 -15.35
N LEU A 307 15.98 -10.52 -14.22
CA LEU A 307 15.50 -11.18 -12.99
C LEU A 307 14.27 -10.48 -12.43
N ILE A 308 14.25 -9.14 -12.47
CA ILE A 308 13.10 -8.36 -12.01
C ILE A 308 11.88 -8.65 -12.85
N LYS A 309 12.00 -8.68 -14.18
CA LYS A 309 10.90 -9.11 -15.05
C LYS A 309 10.36 -10.47 -14.60
N ASN A 310 11.24 -11.47 -14.44
CA ASN A 310 10.79 -12.82 -14.09
C ASN A 310 10.03 -12.82 -12.76
N ASN A 311 10.51 -12.06 -11.77
CA ASN A 311 9.82 -11.92 -10.49
C ASN A 311 8.49 -11.16 -10.62
N PHE A 312 8.40 -10.10 -11.43
CA PHE A 312 7.13 -9.42 -11.74
C PHE A 312 6.11 -10.39 -12.36
N VAL A 313 6.53 -11.19 -13.35
CA VAL A 313 5.67 -12.15 -14.03
C VAL A 313 5.17 -13.24 -13.08
N ILE A 314 6.06 -13.83 -12.28
CA ILE A 314 5.72 -14.85 -11.30
C ILE A 314 4.76 -14.28 -10.25
N THR A 315 5.07 -13.09 -9.72
CA THR A 315 4.21 -12.42 -8.75
C THR A 315 2.83 -12.14 -9.35
N GLY A 316 2.74 -11.60 -10.57
CA GLY A 316 1.46 -11.29 -11.19
C GLY A 316 0.58 -12.52 -11.44
N PHE A 317 1.18 -13.64 -11.82
CA PHE A 317 0.49 -14.92 -11.92
C PHE A 317 -0.11 -15.34 -10.56
N PHE A 318 0.69 -15.33 -9.50
CA PHE A 318 0.22 -15.72 -8.16
C PHE A 318 -0.80 -14.74 -7.57
N VAL A 319 -0.68 -13.43 -7.81
CA VAL A 319 -1.67 -12.44 -7.35
C VAL A 319 -3.07 -12.77 -7.89
N ILE A 320 -3.17 -13.17 -9.16
CA ILE A 320 -4.47 -13.49 -9.77
C ILE A 320 -5.01 -14.81 -9.21
N ILE A 321 -4.18 -15.86 -9.14
CA ILE A 321 -4.62 -17.16 -8.63
C ILE A 321 -5.05 -17.06 -7.17
N LEU A 322 -4.21 -16.47 -6.31
CA LEU A 322 -4.52 -16.30 -4.89
C LEU A 322 -5.70 -15.34 -4.70
N GLY A 323 -5.85 -14.34 -5.56
CA GLY A 323 -7.00 -13.44 -5.58
C GLY A 323 -8.30 -14.16 -5.92
N TYR A 324 -8.30 -15.01 -6.95
CA TYR A 324 -9.48 -15.78 -7.37
C TYR A 324 -9.87 -16.85 -6.35
N LEU A 325 -8.88 -17.59 -5.83
CA LEU A 325 -9.10 -18.55 -4.74
C LEU A 325 -9.59 -17.85 -3.48
N GLY A 326 -9.04 -16.68 -3.14
CA GLY A 326 -9.51 -15.87 -2.00
C GLY A 326 -10.92 -15.33 -2.19
N SER A 327 -11.34 -14.99 -3.42
CA SER A 327 -12.71 -14.54 -3.67
C SER A 327 -13.75 -15.66 -3.63
N SER A 328 -13.32 -16.91 -3.82
CA SER A 328 -14.21 -18.07 -3.83
C SER A 328 -14.24 -18.83 -2.51
N MET A 329 -13.15 -18.81 -1.75
CA MET A 329 -13.02 -19.63 -0.54
C MET A 329 -12.74 -18.74 0.69
N PRO A 330 -13.71 -18.58 1.62
CA PRO A 330 -13.55 -17.75 2.82
C PRO A 330 -12.31 -18.11 3.66
N LEU A 331 -11.99 -19.41 3.76
CA LEU A 331 -10.79 -19.87 4.48
C LEU A 331 -9.49 -19.39 3.82
N ILE A 332 -9.42 -19.42 2.49
CA ILE A 332 -8.24 -18.92 1.76
C ILE A 332 -8.15 -17.40 1.92
N ASN A 333 -9.26 -16.67 1.86
CA ASN A 333 -9.27 -15.23 2.10
C ASN A 333 -8.74 -14.87 3.50
N PHE A 334 -9.15 -15.65 4.51
CA PHE A 334 -8.69 -15.52 5.89
C PHE A 334 -7.19 -15.72 6.03
N TYR A 335 -6.65 -16.83 5.51
CA TYR A 335 -5.21 -17.09 5.56
C TYR A 335 -4.39 -16.11 4.72
N ASN A 336 -4.88 -15.72 3.54
CA ASN A 336 -4.24 -14.71 2.69
C ASN A 336 -4.12 -13.38 3.44
N TYR A 337 -5.18 -12.92 4.10
CA TYR A 337 -5.14 -11.68 4.88
C TYR A 337 -4.06 -11.75 5.97
N TYR A 338 -4.03 -12.83 6.74
CA TYR A 338 -3.15 -12.97 7.91
C TYR A 338 -1.68 -13.17 7.55
N PHE A 339 -1.35 -14.18 6.74
CA PHE A 339 0.04 -14.54 6.46
C PHE A 339 0.68 -13.65 5.40
N PHE A 340 -0.09 -13.11 4.46
CA PHE A 340 0.46 -12.15 3.50
C PHE A 340 0.43 -10.70 4.03
N GLY A 341 -0.19 -10.48 5.20
CA GLY A 341 -0.19 -9.19 5.88
C GLY A 341 -0.90 -8.12 5.07
N GLN A 342 -2.10 -8.40 4.60
CA GLN A 342 -2.86 -7.46 3.76
C GLN A 342 -3.36 -6.27 4.59
N THR A 343 -3.52 -5.10 3.97
CA THR A 343 -4.17 -3.96 4.62
C THR A 343 -5.68 -4.18 4.76
N LYS A 344 -6.28 -4.84 3.76
CA LYS A 344 -7.69 -5.19 3.64
C LYS A 344 -7.80 -6.58 3.04
N PHE A 345 -8.83 -7.34 3.45
CA PHE A 345 -9.14 -8.65 2.85
C PHE A 345 -9.24 -8.57 1.32
N GLY A 346 -9.01 -9.69 0.65
CA GLY A 346 -9.25 -9.84 -0.78
C GLY A 346 -10.70 -9.50 -1.15
N THR A 347 -10.95 -9.30 -2.44
CA THR A 347 -12.33 -9.14 -2.92
C THR A 347 -13.15 -10.41 -2.68
N ASP A 348 -14.41 -10.26 -2.30
CA ASP A 348 -15.37 -11.38 -2.23
C ASP A 348 -16.07 -11.60 -3.60
N ASN A 349 -15.82 -10.72 -4.59
CA ASN A 349 -16.40 -10.83 -5.92
C ASN A 349 -15.58 -11.79 -6.80
N GLN A 350 -16.20 -12.89 -7.23
CA GLN A 350 -15.61 -13.89 -8.12
C GLN A 350 -15.71 -13.52 -9.60
N ASN A 351 -16.59 -12.60 -9.98
CA ASN A 351 -16.78 -12.20 -11.37
C ASN A 351 -15.70 -11.19 -11.80
N LEU A 352 -14.66 -11.67 -12.46
CA LEU A 352 -13.56 -10.83 -12.98
C LEU A 352 -14.02 -9.81 -14.03
N PHE A 353 -15.15 -10.06 -14.67
CA PHE A 353 -15.70 -9.23 -15.74
C PHE A 353 -17.08 -8.69 -15.37
N GLY A 354 -17.30 -8.49 -14.05
CA GLY A 354 -18.53 -7.93 -13.52
C GLY A 354 -18.83 -6.56 -14.11
N VAL A 355 -20.12 -6.30 -14.32
CA VAL A 355 -20.63 -5.03 -14.81
C VAL A 355 -21.70 -4.58 -13.82
N ASN A 356 -21.65 -3.31 -13.42
CA ASN A 356 -22.62 -2.75 -12.50
C ASN A 356 -23.97 -2.48 -13.21
N TYR A 357 -24.98 -2.07 -12.45
CA TYR A 357 -26.32 -1.74 -12.97
C TYR A 357 -26.30 -0.68 -14.10
N TRP A 358 -25.26 0.14 -14.17
CA TRP A 358 -25.09 1.22 -15.15
C TRP A 358 -24.33 0.77 -16.41
N GLY A 359 -24.03 -0.53 -16.56
CA GLY A 359 -23.29 -1.04 -17.71
C GLY A 359 -21.78 -0.76 -17.64
N GLU A 360 -21.25 -0.32 -16.50
CA GLU A 360 -19.83 -0.05 -16.31
C GLU A 360 -19.11 -1.25 -15.69
N SER A 361 -17.92 -1.56 -16.19
CA SER A 361 -17.10 -2.65 -15.65
C SER A 361 -16.67 -2.38 -14.20
N GLU A 362 -16.96 -3.33 -13.32
CA GLU A 362 -16.52 -3.29 -11.94
C GLU A 362 -15.04 -3.67 -11.84
N ALA A 363 -14.27 -2.85 -11.13
CA ALA A 363 -12.84 -3.09 -10.98
C ALA A 363 -12.59 -4.26 -10.02
N TRP A 364 -11.99 -5.34 -10.54
CA TRP A 364 -11.57 -6.49 -9.75
C TRP A 364 -10.15 -6.28 -9.23
N ARG A 365 -10.01 -6.12 -7.91
CA ARG A 365 -8.72 -5.90 -7.24
C ARG A 365 -7.99 -7.20 -6.83
N GLY A 366 -8.69 -8.33 -6.87
CA GLY A 366 -8.16 -9.62 -6.42
C GLY A 366 -7.67 -9.59 -4.98
N LEU A 367 -6.41 -10.01 -4.79
CA LEU A 367 -5.70 -10.05 -3.51
C LEU A 367 -5.34 -8.65 -2.97
N PHE A 368 -5.11 -7.67 -3.85
CA PHE A 368 -4.52 -6.38 -3.49
C PHE A 368 -5.60 -5.39 -2.98
N PRO A 369 -5.25 -4.43 -2.11
CA PRO A 369 -6.22 -3.46 -1.60
C PRO A 369 -6.73 -2.44 -2.63
N SER A 370 -5.95 -2.14 -3.68
CA SER A 370 -6.30 -1.15 -4.71
C SER A 370 -6.27 -1.76 -6.11
N ALA A 371 -7.40 -1.68 -6.83
CA ALA A 371 -7.49 -2.09 -8.24
C ALA A 371 -6.59 -1.22 -9.14
N GLU A 372 -6.44 0.07 -8.83
CA GLU A 372 -5.62 0.99 -9.63
C GLU A 372 -4.14 0.61 -9.54
N THR A 373 -3.62 0.46 -8.31
CA THR A 373 -2.21 0.11 -8.08
C THR A 373 -1.87 -1.27 -8.61
N ILE A 374 -2.76 -2.27 -8.50
CA ILE A 374 -2.48 -3.59 -9.07
C ILE A 374 -2.57 -3.59 -10.60
N GLY A 375 -3.44 -2.77 -11.20
CA GLY A 375 -3.46 -2.53 -12.64
C GLY A 375 -2.14 -1.93 -13.15
N GLU A 376 -1.55 -0.97 -12.42
CA GLU A 376 -0.21 -0.44 -12.71
C GLU A 376 0.86 -1.53 -12.66
N PHE A 377 0.80 -2.41 -11.67
CA PHE A 377 1.71 -3.54 -11.54
C PHE A 377 1.64 -4.49 -12.75
N PHE A 378 0.44 -4.84 -13.22
CA PHE A 378 0.28 -5.69 -14.41
C PHE A 378 0.80 -4.99 -15.68
N ALA A 379 0.51 -3.70 -15.84
CA ALA A 379 1.02 -2.91 -16.96
C ALA A 379 2.55 -2.81 -16.96
N ILE A 380 3.19 -2.54 -15.82
CA ILE A 380 4.66 -2.54 -15.70
C ILE A 380 5.23 -3.92 -16.02
N SER A 381 4.57 -5.00 -15.60
CA SER A 381 4.99 -6.37 -15.89
C SER A 381 5.00 -6.63 -17.41
N LEU A 382 3.94 -6.22 -18.12
CA LEU A 382 3.86 -6.32 -19.58
C LEU A 382 4.91 -5.44 -20.28
N LEU A 383 5.14 -4.21 -19.78
CA LEU A 383 6.18 -3.32 -20.29
C LEU A 383 7.58 -3.94 -20.15
N LEU A 384 7.88 -4.54 -18.99
CA LEU A 384 9.15 -5.22 -18.73
C LEU A 384 9.36 -6.40 -19.69
N ILE A 385 8.33 -7.22 -19.94
CA ILE A 385 8.39 -8.30 -20.93
C ILE A 385 8.73 -7.74 -22.31
N PHE A 386 8.04 -6.66 -22.73
CA PHE A 386 8.22 -6.07 -24.04
C PHE A 386 9.63 -5.48 -24.24
N ILE A 387 10.17 -4.78 -23.24
CA ILE A 387 11.47 -4.10 -23.34
C ILE A 387 12.65 -5.08 -23.33
N THR A 388 12.55 -6.16 -22.53
CA THR A 388 13.68 -7.07 -22.28
C THR A 388 13.78 -8.24 -23.27
N ASN A 389 12.68 -8.69 -23.88
CA ASN A 389 12.68 -9.83 -24.80
C ASN A 389 13.27 -9.45 -26.18
N LYS A 390 14.61 -9.44 -26.27
CA LYS A 390 15.35 -9.03 -27.48
C LYS A 390 15.57 -10.14 -28.52
N LYS A 391 15.45 -11.42 -28.15
CA LYS A 391 15.87 -12.58 -28.98
C LYS A 391 14.75 -13.51 -29.48
N ASN A 392 13.47 -13.11 -29.41
CA ASN A 392 12.30 -13.93 -29.81
C ASN A 392 12.18 -15.32 -29.14
N THR A 393 13.09 -15.71 -28.26
CA THR A 393 13.02 -16.94 -27.47
C THR A 393 12.26 -16.67 -26.18
N PHE A 394 10.94 -16.82 -26.23
CA PHE A 394 10.13 -16.81 -25.01
C PHE A 394 10.36 -18.12 -24.24
N ASN A 395 10.72 -17.99 -22.97
CA ASN A 395 10.71 -19.13 -22.07
C ASN A 395 9.29 -19.71 -21.97
N LYS A 396 9.16 -21.04 -21.94
CA LYS A 396 7.86 -21.73 -21.92
C LYS A 396 6.92 -21.23 -20.82
N TYR A 397 7.43 -20.89 -19.63
CA TYR A 397 6.60 -20.36 -18.54
C TYR A 397 6.01 -18.96 -18.83
N LEU A 398 6.66 -18.14 -19.67
CA LEU A 398 6.15 -16.81 -20.01
C LEU A 398 4.84 -16.91 -20.81
N TYR A 399 4.71 -17.92 -21.69
CA TYR A 399 3.48 -18.15 -22.44
C TYR A 399 2.29 -18.48 -21.52
N LEU A 400 2.54 -19.18 -20.42
CA LEU A 400 1.52 -19.46 -19.40
C LEU A 400 1.13 -18.19 -18.64
N CYS A 401 2.08 -17.36 -18.23
CA CYS A 401 1.81 -16.23 -17.34
C CYS A 401 1.29 -14.97 -18.05
N ILE A 402 1.62 -14.74 -19.33
CA ILE A 402 1.18 -13.54 -20.06
C ILE A 402 -0.35 -13.40 -20.11
N PRO A 403 -1.13 -14.45 -20.43
CA PRO A 403 -2.60 -14.38 -20.40
C PRO A 403 -3.14 -13.90 -19.05
N PHE A 404 -2.58 -14.40 -17.94
CA PHE A 404 -2.95 -13.95 -16.60
C PHE A 404 -2.69 -12.45 -16.44
N LEU A 405 -1.51 -11.94 -16.80
CA LEU A 405 -1.21 -10.50 -16.69
C LEU A 405 -2.17 -9.63 -17.52
N ILE A 406 -2.57 -10.08 -18.72
CA ILE A 406 -3.53 -9.37 -19.56
C ILE A 406 -4.92 -9.38 -18.92
N VAL A 407 -5.38 -10.54 -18.45
CA VAL A 407 -6.66 -10.68 -17.73
C VAL A 407 -6.66 -9.82 -16.47
N GLY A 408 -5.58 -9.80 -15.70
CA GLY A 408 -5.44 -8.97 -14.51
C GLY A 408 -5.50 -7.48 -14.82
N LEU A 409 -4.79 -7.03 -15.87
CA LEU A 409 -4.84 -5.63 -16.31
C LEU A 409 -6.26 -5.23 -16.73
N TYR A 410 -6.95 -6.08 -17.50
CA TYR A 410 -8.33 -5.85 -17.93
C TYR A 410 -9.28 -5.81 -16.73
N ALA A 411 -9.24 -6.83 -15.87
CA ALA A 411 -10.13 -6.98 -14.70
C ALA A 411 -9.92 -5.84 -13.68
N SER A 412 -8.69 -5.34 -13.53
CA SER A 412 -8.41 -4.17 -12.67
C SER A 412 -9.06 -2.87 -13.14
N ASN A 413 -9.53 -2.82 -14.39
CA ASN A 413 -10.12 -1.65 -15.04
C ASN A 413 -9.25 -0.37 -14.96
N ASN A 414 -7.92 -0.51 -14.83
CA ASN A 414 -7.03 0.65 -14.81
C ASN A 414 -6.67 1.12 -16.22
N LYS A 415 -7.57 1.93 -16.79
CA LYS A 415 -7.43 2.51 -18.14
C LYS A 415 -6.20 3.42 -18.28
N ALA A 416 -5.77 4.11 -17.22
CA ALA A 416 -4.58 4.98 -17.30
C ALA A 416 -3.28 4.18 -17.38
N ALA A 417 -3.19 3.07 -16.64
CA ALA A 417 -2.10 2.12 -16.78
C ALA A 417 -2.05 1.52 -18.19
N LEU A 418 -3.20 1.21 -18.80
CA LEU A 418 -3.26 0.74 -20.19
C LEU A 418 -2.77 1.79 -21.19
N ILE A 419 -3.25 3.03 -21.09
CA ILE A 419 -2.84 4.14 -21.99
C ILE A 419 -1.34 4.40 -21.87
N SER A 420 -0.82 4.50 -20.64
CA SER A 420 0.61 4.71 -20.40
C SER A 420 1.47 3.54 -20.89
N LEU A 421 0.99 2.29 -20.76
CA LEU A 421 1.64 1.11 -21.33
C LEU A 421 1.78 1.22 -22.86
N VAL A 422 0.67 1.46 -23.57
CA VAL A 422 0.66 1.58 -25.04
C VAL A 422 1.55 2.75 -25.48
N PHE A 423 1.49 3.87 -24.77
CA PHE A 423 2.35 5.03 -25.03
C PHE A 423 3.84 4.68 -24.89
N CYS A 424 4.25 4.04 -23.78
CA CYS A 424 5.64 3.64 -23.57
C CYS A 424 6.12 2.60 -24.59
N ILE A 425 5.27 1.66 -24.98
CA ILE A 425 5.54 0.70 -26.06
C ILE A 425 5.77 1.44 -27.39
N GLY A 426 4.90 2.39 -27.74
CA GLY A 426 5.05 3.22 -28.94
C GLY A 426 6.36 4.00 -28.96
N LEU A 427 6.75 4.59 -27.83
CA LEU A 427 8.06 5.27 -27.69
C LEU A 427 9.24 4.31 -27.86
N TYR A 428 9.15 3.09 -27.32
CA TYR A 428 10.19 2.05 -27.50
C TYR A 428 10.37 1.66 -28.96
N ILE A 429 9.28 1.35 -29.66
CA ILE A 429 9.33 0.96 -31.08
C ILE A 429 9.88 2.10 -31.93
N ASN A 430 9.43 3.33 -31.69
CA ASN A 430 9.90 4.52 -32.39
C ASN A 430 11.43 4.70 -32.23
N LYS A 431 11.96 4.52 -31.02
CA LYS A 431 13.41 4.60 -30.78
C LYS A 431 14.18 3.50 -31.50
N LYS A 432 13.69 2.26 -31.48
CA LYS A 432 14.38 1.09 -32.06
C LYS A 432 14.36 1.06 -33.59
N ARG A 433 13.24 1.45 -34.21
CA ARG A 433 13.03 1.36 -35.67
C ARG A 433 13.19 2.68 -36.43
N LYS A 434 13.47 3.80 -35.74
CA LYS A 434 13.55 5.15 -36.33
C LYS A 434 12.40 5.42 -37.32
N LEU A 435 11.18 5.22 -36.85
CA LEU A 435 9.98 5.25 -37.69
C LEU A 435 9.81 6.60 -38.41
N SER A 436 9.24 6.57 -39.62
CA SER A 436 8.81 7.78 -40.34
C SER A 436 7.64 8.46 -39.62
N THR A 437 7.37 9.74 -39.90
CA THR A 437 6.29 10.51 -39.24
C THR A 437 4.91 9.85 -39.40
N ARG A 438 4.61 9.27 -40.57
CA ARG A 438 3.36 8.51 -40.80
C ARG A 438 3.26 7.27 -39.91
N MET A 439 4.35 6.51 -39.79
CA MET A 439 4.38 5.33 -38.91
C MET A 439 4.31 5.71 -37.44
N LYS A 440 4.90 6.83 -37.02
CA LYS A 440 4.74 7.35 -35.64
C LYS A 440 3.27 7.63 -35.31
N LEU A 441 2.55 8.30 -36.21
CA LEU A 441 1.12 8.56 -36.04
C LEU A 441 0.33 7.25 -35.94
N LEU A 442 0.65 6.25 -36.78
CA LEU A 442 -0.02 4.95 -36.76
C LEU A 442 0.20 4.19 -35.44
N PHE A 443 1.41 4.21 -34.86
CA PHE A 443 1.68 3.57 -33.56
C PHE A 443 1.10 4.31 -32.35
N ILE A 444 0.90 5.62 -32.46
CA ILE A 444 0.27 6.42 -31.39
C ILE A 444 -1.27 6.31 -31.48
N SER A 445 -1.81 6.02 -32.67
CA SER A 445 -3.26 5.92 -32.90
C SER A 445 -4.00 4.98 -31.92
N PRO A 446 -3.51 3.80 -31.50
CA PRO A 446 -4.22 2.96 -30.55
C PRO A 446 -4.29 3.59 -29.16
N ALA A 447 -3.23 4.27 -28.71
CA ALA A 447 -3.24 5.00 -27.44
C ALA A 447 -4.25 6.16 -27.49
N ILE A 448 -4.31 6.88 -28.61
CA ILE A 448 -5.28 7.95 -28.84
C ILE A 448 -6.72 7.40 -28.89
N LEU A 449 -6.96 6.29 -29.58
CA LEU A 449 -8.28 5.65 -29.65
C LEU A 449 -8.76 5.18 -28.27
N ILE A 450 -7.88 4.54 -27.49
CA ILE A 450 -8.19 4.14 -26.11
C ILE A 450 -8.45 5.37 -25.24
N LEU A 451 -7.70 6.46 -25.44
CA LEU A 451 -7.90 7.72 -24.73
C LEU A 451 -9.25 8.37 -25.08
N PHE A 452 -9.65 8.39 -26.37
CA PHE A 452 -10.98 8.85 -26.76
C PHE A 452 -12.10 7.98 -26.19
N TYR A 453 -11.94 6.66 -26.21
CA TYR A 453 -12.87 5.75 -25.54
C TYR A 453 -12.94 6.01 -24.04
N PHE A 454 -11.81 6.31 -23.39
CA PHE A 454 -11.75 6.58 -21.97
C PHE A 454 -12.44 7.89 -21.59
N ILE A 455 -12.18 8.97 -22.33
CA ILE A 455 -12.78 10.27 -22.07
C ILE A 455 -14.30 10.20 -22.24
N ARG A 456 -14.81 9.25 -23.05
CA ARG A 456 -16.18 9.24 -23.61
C ARG A 456 -16.37 10.47 -24.49
N ILE A 457 -16.66 10.24 -25.77
CA ILE A 457 -16.79 11.35 -26.76
C ILE A 457 -17.81 12.40 -26.28
N GLU A 458 -18.86 11.97 -25.58
CA GLU A 458 -19.86 12.84 -24.95
C GLU A 458 -19.25 13.88 -24.01
N ASN A 459 -18.21 13.51 -23.24
CA ASN A 459 -17.55 14.45 -22.33
C ASN A 459 -16.80 15.57 -23.07
N LEU A 460 -16.41 15.37 -24.32
CA LEU A 460 -15.79 16.41 -25.14
C LEU A 460 -16.80 17.41 -25.73
N LEU A 461 -18.10 17.14 -25.61
CA LEU A 461 -19.17 18.02 -26.09
C LEU A 461 -19.57 19.09 -25.05
N PHE A 462 -19.16 18.93 -23.79
CA PHE A 462 -19.40 19.95 -22.77
C PHE A 462 -18.55 21.19 -23.00
N SER A 463 -19.05 22.35 -22.55
CA SER A 463 -18.26 23.59 -22.60
C SER A 463 -17.00 23.48 -21.74
N VAL A 464 -15.96 24.23 -22.13
CA VAL A 464 -14.71 24.31 -21.37
C VAL A 464 -14.98 24.83 -19.95
N ASP A 465 -15.85 25.84 -19.82
CA ASP A 465 -16.22 26.44 -18.55
C ASP A 465 -16.90 25.43 -17.61
N PHE A 466 -17.87 24.64 -18.11
CA PHE A 466 -18.50 23.59 -17.33
C PHE A 466 -17.48 22.54 -16.90
N SER A 467 -16.67 22.07 -17.86
CA SER A 467 -15.68 21.02 -17.61
C SER A 467 -14.63 21.45 -16.58
N ALA A 468 -14.16 22.69 -16.67
CA ALA A 468 -13.20 23.26 -15.73
C ALA A 468 -13.79 23.43 -14.33
N ASN A 469 -15.01 23.96 -14.23
CA ASN A 469 -15.65 24.24 -12.95
C ASN A 469 -16.28 23.02 -12.29
N LYS A 470 -16.48 21.91 -13.02
CA LYS A 470 -17.11 20.70 -12.49
C LYS A 470 -16.44 20.20 -11.20
N MET A 471 -15.12 20.27 -11.10
CA MET A 471 -14.40 19.87 -9.90
C MET A 471 -14.76 20.75 -8.68
N ILE A 472 -14.87 22.05 -8.89
CA ILE A 472 -15.26 23.03 -7.87
C ILE A 472 -16.72 22.79 -7.46
N GLU A 473 -17.62 22.63 -8.44
CA GLU A 473 -19.03 22.29 -8.19
C GLU A 473 -19.19 21.05 -7.32
N MET A 474 -18.46 19.96 -7.63
CA MET A 474 -18.50 18.74 -6.83
C MET A 474 -17.97 19.00 -5.41
N GLY A 475 -16.91 19.79 -5.25
CA GLY A 475 -16.40 20.17 -3.93
C GLY A 475 -17.39 21.00 -3.11
N ILE A 476 -18.13 21.91 -3.75
CA ILE A 476 -19.20 22.69 -3.11
C ILE A 476 -20.35 21.77 -2.72
N GLY A 477 -20.78 20.89 -3.63
CA GLY A 477 -21.90 19.99 -3.41
C GLY A 477 -21.65 19.00 -2.26
N TYR A 478 -20.42 18.51 -2.09
CA TYR A 478 -20.06 17.62 -0.99
C TYR A 478 -19.79 18.33 0.34
N GLY A 479 -19.45 19.62 0.30
CA GLY A 479 -19.13 20.41 1.48
C GLY A 479 -20.39 20.84 2.23
N ASN A 480 -20.38 20.72 3.56
CA ASN A 480 -21.44 21.29 4.40
C ASN A 480 -21.40 22.83 4.35
N GLU A 481 -22.53 23.48 4.10
CA GLU A 481 -22.59 24.95 3.93
C GLU A 481 -22.05 25.71 5.17
N ALA A 482 -22.31 25.20 6.37
CA ALA A 482 -21.84 25.79 7.62
C ALA A 482 -20.33 25.61 7.89
N GLN A 483 -19.69 24.58 7.29
CA GLN A 483 -18.30 24.20 7.55
C GLN A 483 -17.50 24.00 6.26
N ARG A 484 -17.64 24.92 5.29
CA ARG A 484 -16.83 24.88 4.06
C ARG A 484 -15.34 25.06 4.33
N SER A 485 -14.52 24.29 3.63
CA SER A 485 -13.06 24.41 3.70
C SER A 485 -12.56 25.76 3.19
N SER A 486 -11.42 26.20 3.72
CA SER A 486 -10.71 27.39 3.23
C SER A 486 -10.40 27.29 1.75
N THR A 487 -10.06 26.09 1.26
CA THR A 487 -9.77 25.86 -0.16
C THR A 487 -11.00 26.04 -1.02
N ILE A 488 -12.17 25.49 -0.66
CA ILE A 488 -13.39 25.70 -1.44
C ILE A 488 -13.80 27.18 -1.42
N ARG A 489 -13.69 27.87 -0.27
CA ARG A 489 -13.97 29.31 -0.20
C ARG A 489 -13.05 30.11 -1.13
N TYR A 490 -11.76 29.76 -1.17
CA TYR A 490 -10.81 30.38 -2.11
C TYR A 490 -11.18 30.08 -3.57
N LEU A 491 -11.51 28.82 -3.88
CA LEU A 491 -11.89 28.39 -5.22
C LEU A 491 -13.23 29.00 -5.71
N GLN A 492 -14.13 29.37 -4.79
CA GLN A 492 -15.40 30.04 -5.12
C GLN A 492 -15.21 31.51 -5.51
N ASN A 493 -14.19 32.17 -4.98
CA ASN A 493 -13.92 33.59 -5.20
C ASN A 493 -12.73 33.77 -6.15
N LEU A 494 -12.53 32.84 -7.10
CA LEU A 494 -11.39 32.87 -8.04
C LEU A 494 -11.45 34.05 -9.00
N ASP A 495 -12.64 34.56 -9.30
CA ASP A 495 -12.84 35.71 -10.19
C ASP A 495 -12.15 36.99 -9.64
N ASP A 496 -11.93 37.05 -8.32
CA ASP A 496 -11.20 38.13 -7.64
C ASP A 496 -9.68 37.83 -7.51
N ALA A 497 -9.22 36.67 -7.99
CA ALA A 497 -7.83 36.23 -7.88
C ALA A 497 -6.95 36.72 -9.05
N ASN A 498 -5.64 36.51 -8.92
CA ASN A 498 -4.69 36.79 -10.01
C ASN A 498 -4.97 35.83 -11.20
N ILE A 499 -5.17 36.41 -12.40
CA ILE A 499 -5.45 35.73 -13.68
C ILE A 499 -4.60 34.46 -13.89
N PHE A 500 -3.33 34.48 -13.48
CA PHE A 500 -2.46 33.31 -13.61
C PHE A 500 -2.95 32.09 -12.81
N PHE A 501 -3.41 32.30 -11.56
CA PHE A 501 -3.91 31.23 -10.71
C PHE A 501 -5.27 30.72 -11.19
N GLU A 502 -6.13 31.62 -11.65
CA GLU A 502 -7.41 31.27 -12.27
C GLU A 502 -7.20 30.31 -13.46
N ILE A 503 -6.33 30.67 -14.40
CA ILE A 503 -5.99 29.82 -15.56
C ILE A 503 -5.43 28.46 -15.10
N LEU A 504 -4.58 28.44 -14.07
CA LEU A 504 -4.00 27.19 -13.56
C LEU A 504 -5.09 26.27 -13.00
N ILE A 505 -6.00 26.80 -12.19
CA ILE A 505 -7.12 26.05 -11.63
C ILE A 505 -8.07 25.56 -12.74
N LEU A 506 -8.39 26.41 -13.72
CA LEU A 506 -9.25 26.02 -14.86
C LEU A 506 -8.64 24.86 -15.66
N VAL A 507 -7.33 24.91 -15.94
CA VAL A 507 -6.62 23.81 -16.63
C VAL A 507 -6.61 22.54 -15.77
N PHE A 508 -6.39 22.68 -14.46
CA PHE A 508 -6.39 21.54 -13.55
C PHE A 508 -7.78 20.90 -13.44
N GLY A 509 -8.84 21.70 -13.33
CA GLY A 509 -10.24 21.26 -13.30
C GLY A 509 -10.67 20.61 -14.62
N PHE A 510 -10.28 21.19 -15.76
CA PHE A 510 -10.54 20.62 -17.08
C PHE A 510 -9.86 19.26 -17.24
N PHE A 511 -8.59 19.15 -16.81
CA PHE A 511 -7.90 17.87 -16.79
C PHE A 511 -8.62 16.85 -15.89
N ALA A 512 -9.02 17.25 -14.68
CA ALA A 512 -9.77 16.41 -13.75
C ALA A 512 -11.04 15.85 -14.38
N PHE A 513 -11.75 16.67 -15.16
CA PHE A 513 -12.99 16.28 -15.85
C PHE A 513 -12.72 15.23 -16.92
N ILE A 514 -11.74 15.48 -17.80
CA ILE A 514 -11.33 14.57 -18.88
C ILE A 514 -10.97 13.17 -18.34
N ILE A 515 -10.30 13.10 -17.20
CA ILE A 515 -9.89 11.82 -16.60
C ILE A 515 -10.91 11.22 -15.64
N ASN A 516 -12.11 11.78 -15.56
CA ASN A 516 -13.19 11.41 -14.65
C ASN A 516 -12.75 11.39 -13.17
N ARG A 517 -12.10 12.48 -12.73
CA ARG A 517 -11.62 12.71 -11.36
C ARG A 517 -12.19 13.95 -10.69
N SER A 518 -13.00 14.74 -11.38
CA SER A 518 -13.62 15.95 -10.80
C SER A 518 -14.34 15.70 -9.48
N GLU A 519 -15.04 14.56 -9.35
CA GLU A 519 -15.71 14.18 -8.09
C GLU A 519 -14.71 13.95 -6.95
N LEU A 520 -13.73 13.08 -7.16
CA LEU A 520 -12.76 12.68 -6.12
C LEU A 520 -11.84 13.84 -5.72
N TRP A 521 -11.40 14.64 -6.70
CA TRP A 521 -10.56 15.81 -6.44
C TRP A 521 -11.38 16.96 -5.84
N GLY A 522 -12.64 17.13 -6.25
CA GLY A 522 -13.58 18.04 -5.60
C GLY A 522 -13.78 17.69 -4.13
N LEU A 523 -13.98 16.40 -3.81
CA LEU A 523 -14.11 15.91 -2.43
C LEU A 523 -12.82 16.09 -1.61
N PHE A 524 -11.65 15.94 -2.24
CA PHE A 524 -10.37 16.31 -1.62
C PHE A 524 -10.38 17.79 -1.24
N PHE A 525 -10.70 18.71 -2.16
CA PHE A 525 -10.73 20.14 -1.85
C PHE A 525 -11.82 20.53 -0.83
N ALA A 526 -12.95 19.82 -0.83
CA ALA A 526 -14.00 19.98 0.19
C ALA A 526 -13.49 19.73 1.61
N ARG A 527 -12.50 18.84 1.77
CA ARG A 527 -11.86 18.50 3.05
C ARG A 527 -10.57 19.27 3.32
N PHE A 528 -9.93 19.79 2.29
CA PHE A 528 -8.61 20.41 2.40
C PHE A 528 -8.72 21.81 3.03
N ASN A 529 -8.39 21.90 4.32
CA ASN A 529 -8.46 23.14 5.10
C ASN A 529 -7.08 23.51 5.71
N PRO A 530 -6.05 23.72 4.89
CA PRO A 530 -4.71 23.97 5.39
C PRO A 530 -4.61 25.35 6.06
N THR A 531 -3.73 25.46 7.06
CA THR A 531 -3.17 26.77 7.42
C THR A 531 -2.24 27.27 6.31
N THR A 532 -1.87 28.54 6.31
CA THR A 532 -0.85 29.07 5.37
C THR A 532 0.45 28.27 5.43
N SER A 533 0.82 27.88 6.64
CA SER A 533 2.03 27.15 6.96
C SER A 533 1.98 25.71 6.38
N GLU A 534 0.86 25.01 6.58
CA GLU A 534 0.61 23.67 6.02
C GLU A 534 0.43 23.67 4.50
N LEU A 535 -0.10 24.74 3.91
CA LEU A 535 -0.23 24.85 2.46
C LEU A 535 1.16 24.78 1.78
N PHE A 536 2.16 25.46 2.35
CA PHE A 536 3.50 25.52 1.77
C PHE A 536 4.37 24.32 2.13
N PHE A 537 4.29 23.83 3.37
CA PHE A 537 5.18 22.79 3.90
C PHE A 537 4.51 21.45 4.23
N GLY A 538 3.19 21.37 4.18
CA GLY A 538 2.42 20.15 4.47
C GLY A 538 2.20 19.90 5.96
N SER A 539 1.57 18.77 6.26
CA SER A 539 1.32 18.26 7.62
C SER A 539 2.29 17.16 8.06
N GLY A 540 3.19 16.74 7.17
CA GLY A 540 4.16 15.67 7.36
C GLY A 540 3.81 14.35 6.64
N PRO A 541 4.79 13.44 6.49
CA PRO A 541 4.66 12.25 5.65
C PRO A 541 3.57 11.32 6.16
N PHE A 542 2.61 11.01 5.28
CA PHE A 542 1.54 10.05 5.56
C PHE A 542 0.62 10.45 6.73
N ILE A 543 0.48 11.75 6.99
CA ILE A 543 -0.43 12.26 8.03
C ILE A 543 -1.73 12.71 7.40
N MET A 544 -2.75 11.85 7.47
CA MET A 544 -4.07 12.09 6.86
C MET A 544 -5.17 12.40 7.89
N SER A 545 -4.90 12.23 9.18
CA SER A 545 -5.88 12.33 10.26
C SER A 545 -6.67 13.64 10.25
N ARG A 546 -5.99 14.79 10.14
CA ARG A 546 -6.66 16.10 10.04
C ARG A 546 -7.58 16.20 8.82
N HIS A 547 -7.07 15.86 7.63
CA HIS A 547 -7.83 15.97 6.37
C HIS A 547 -9.12 15.15 6.37
N TYR A 548 -9.16 14.02 7.09
CA TYR A 548 -10.33 13.15 7.12
C TYR A 548 -11.31 13.41 8.26
N SER A 549 -10.98 14.28 9.22
CA SER A 549 -11.85 14.50 10.39
C SER A 549 -11.99 15.95 10.84
N GLU A 550 -11.34 16.91 10.18
CA GLU A 550 -11.55 18.34 10.46
C GLU A 550 -12.85 18.86 9.84
N ILE A 551 -13.11 18.49 8.58
CA ILE A 551 -14.29 18.91 7.84
C ILE A 551 -15.09 17.68 7.44
N ASP A 552 -16.33 17.64 7.91
CA ASP A 552 -17.30 16.65 7.49
C ASP A 552 -17.84 16.97 6.09
N VAL A 553 -17.97 15.94 5.29
CA VAL A 553 -18.59 15.98 3.96
C VAL A 553 -19.79 15.04 3.94
N LEU A 554 -20.67 15.20 2.95
CA LEU A 554 -21.84 14.33 2.83
C LEU A 554 -21.47 12.84 2.80
N GLU A 555 -22.22 12.04 3.56
CA GLU A 555 -22.01 10.61 3.70
C GLU A 555 -22.50 9.80 2.48
N LYS A 556 -23.32 10.43 1.63
CA LYS A 556 -23.91 9.82 0.43
C LYS A 556 -23.41 10.52 -0.82
N LYS A 557 -23.25 9.76 -1.90
CA LYS A 557 -22.93 10.30 -3.23
C LYS A 557 -24.09 11.15 -3.75
N LEU A 558 -23.78 12.33 -4.27
CA LEU A 558 -24.75 13.34 -4.71
C LEU A 558 -25.78 12.80 -5.71
N TYR A 559 -25.35 11.99 -6.68
CA TYR A 559 -26.21 11.54 -7.79
C TYR A 559 -26.90 10.20 -7.58
N THR A 560 -26.38 9.36 -6.68
CA THR A 560 -26.85 7.97 -6.52
C THR A 560 -27.46 7.70 -5.16
N GLY A 561 -27.26 8.58 -4.17
CA GLY A 561 -27.69 8.36 -2.80
C GLY A 561 -26.99 7.18 -2.09
N THR A 562 -26.01 6.57 -2.74
CA THR A 562 -25.24 5.44 -2.19
C THR A 562 -24.21 5.93 -1.17
N PRO A 563 -23.85 5.10 -0.16
CA PRO A 563 -22.86 5.49 0.82
C PRO A 563 -21.51 5.76 0.15
N LEU A 564 -20.90 6.89 0.48
CA LEU A 564 -19.64 7.35 -0.10
C LEU A 564 -18.46 6.45 0.32
N GLY A 565 -18.46 6.00 1.58
CA GLY A 565 -17.41 5.20 2.18
C GLY A 565 -16.08 5.95 2.36
N PHE A 566 -15.01 5.22 2.72
CA PHE A 566 -13.66 5.80 2.83
C PHE A 566 -13.02 5.96 1.45
N LEU A 567 -13.15 7.16 0.87
CA LEU A 567 -12.55 7.52 -0.41
C LEU A 567 -11.18 8.20 -0.22
N LEU A 568 -10.21 7.74 -0.98
CA LEU A 568 -8.90 8.38 -1.08
C LEU A 568 -8.92 9.49 -2.13
N PRO A 569 -7.94 10.41 -2.14
CA PRO A 569 -7.85 11.42 -3.19
C PRO A 569 -7.67 10.80 -4.59
N HIS A 570 -7.26 9.53 -4.66
CA HIS A 570 -6.91 8.84 -5.91
C HIS A 570 -5.97 9.71 -6.76
N SER A 571 -4.95 10.24 -6.08
CA SER A 571 -3.86 11.01 -6.66
C SER A 571 -2.71 11.07 -5.66
N SER A 572 -1.57 10.51 -6.05
CA SER A 572 -0.34 10.57 -5.26
C SER A 572 0.21 12.00 -5.28
N PHE A 573 -0.04 12.76 -6.35
CA PHE A 573 0.26 14.19 -6.41
C PHE A 573 -0.47 14.98 -5.30
N LEU A 574 -1.81 14.86 -5.19
CA LEU A 574 -2.57 15.53 -4.12
C LEU A 574 -2.15 15.06 -2.72
N SER A 575 -1.86 13.77 -2.58
CA SER A 575 -1.35 13.21 -1.31
C SER A 575 0.00 13.82 -0.93
N MET A 576 0.91 14.04 -1.89
CA MET A 576 2.17 14.71 -1.62
C MET A 576 1.99 16.19 -1.27
N ILE A 577 1.00 16.89 -1.83
CA ILE A 577 0.67 18.28 -1.43
C ILE A 577 0.26 18.29 0.04
N LEU A 578 -0.57 17.34 0.45
CA LEU A 578 -0.97 17.21 1.84
C LEU A 578 0.23 16.94 2.76
N PHE A 579 1.14 16.05 2.36
CA PHE A 579 2.27 15.63 3.21
C PHE A 579 3.41 16.66 3.28
N PHE A 580 3.77 17.28 2.16
CA PHE A 580 4.97 18.10 2.02
C PHE A 580 4.70 19.54 1.54
N GLY A 581 3.44 19.89 1.33
CA GLY A 581 3.01 21.19 0.85
C GLY A 581 3.39 21.46 -0.61
N LEU A 582 3.06 22.66 -1.09
CA LEU A 582 3.38 23.09 -2.45
C LEU A 582 4.89 23.15 -2.71
N ILE A 583 5.69 23.62 -1.74
CA ILE A 583 7.14 23.75 -1.94
C ILE A 583 7.79 22.37 -2.06
N GLY A 584 7.49 21.46 -1.13
CA GLY A 584 8.05 20.11 -1.13
C GLY A 584 7.66 19.32 -2.37
N THR A 585 6.40 19.44 -2.82
CA THR A 585 5.93 18.79 -4.06
C THR A 585 6.61 19.32 -5.31
N ILE A 586 6.70 20.64 -5.48
CA ILE A 586 7.36 21.25 -6.63
C ILE A 586 8.82 20.83 -6.70
N LEU A 587 9.55 20.86 -5.59
CA LEU A 587 10.95 20.43 -5.52
C LEU A 587 11.11 18.95 -5.87
N PHE A 588 10.20 18.09 -5.38
CA PHE A 588 10.21 16.66 -5.69
C PHE A 588 9.99 16.41 -7.18
N PHE A 589 8.96 16.99 -7.79
CA PHE A 589 8.67 16.79 -9.22
C PHE A 589 9.75 17.42 -10.11
N PHE A 590 10.30 18.58 -9.73
CA PHE A 590 11.43 19.17 -10.44
C PHE A 590 12.63 18.22 -10.45
N TYR A 591 13.01 17.69 -9.28
CA TYR A 591 14.10 16.71 -9.16
C TYR A 591 13.83 15.45 -10.00
N LEU A 592 12.59 14.97 -9.98
CA LEU A 592 12.16 13.79 -10.71
C LEU A 592 12.27 14.02 -12.23
N PHE A 593 11.67 15.09 -12.76
CA PHE A 593 11.70 15.42 -14.19
C PHE A 593 13.13 15.69 -14.68
N PHE A 594 13.96 16.36 -13.88
CA PHE A 594 15.37 16.57 -14.19
C PHE A 594 16.12 15.25 -14.39
N ASN A 595 15.93 14.28 -13.49
CA ASN A 595 16.56 12.97 -13.60
C ASN A 595 16.01 12.15 -14.77
N LEU A 596 14.71 12.23 -15.05
CA LEU A 596 14.10 11.60 -16.22
C LEU A 596 14.68 12.15 -17.53
N TYR A 597 14.79 13.47 -17.64
CA TYR A 597 15.37 14.13 -18.81
C TYR A 597 16.79 13.65 -19.08
N ARG A 598 17.61 13.55 -18.02
CA ARG A 598 18.98 13.01 -18.12
C ARG A 598 18.98 11.54 -18.54
N ALA A 599 18.15 10.71 -17.90
CA ALA A 599 18.12 9.26 -18.11
C ALA A 599 17.71 8.85 -19.54
N ARG A 600 16.92 9.68 -20.23
CA ARG A 600 16.52 9.47 -21.64
C ARG A 600 17.70 9.13 -22.55
N ASN A 601 18.87 9.72 -22.30
CA ASN A 601 20.06 9.53 -23.13
C ASN A 601 20.95 8.36 -22.65
N PHE A 602 21.00 8.11 -21.33
CA PHE A 602 21.90 7.10 -20.76
C PHE A 602 21.30 5.68 -20.74
N ASN A 603 20.03 5.54 -20.36
CA ASN A 603 19.36 4.25 -20.28
C ASN A 603 17.89 4.41 -20.65
N PHE A 604 17.60 4.20 -21.93
CA PHE A 604 16.26 4.39 -22.48
C PHE A 604 15.24 3.39 -21.92
N GLU A 605 15.65 2.18 -21.56
CA GLU A 605 14.78 1.14 -21.00
C GLU A 605 14.27 1.54 -19.61
N LEU A 606 15.18 1.95 -18.72
CA LEU A 606 14.82 2.47 -17.40
C LEU A 606 14.04 3.79 -17.49
N PHE A 607 14.41 4.66 -18.43
CA PHE A 607 13.66 5.89 -18.70
C PHE A 607 12.18 5.60 -18.98
N LEU A 608 11.85 4.61 -19.81
CA LEU A 608 10.46 4.26 -20.11
C LEU A 608 9.70 3.75 -18.89
N ILE A 609 10.33 2.90 -18.07
CA ILE A 609 9.72 2.38 -16.83
C ILE A 609 9.41 3.52 -15.86
N CYS A 610 10.36 4.44 -15.65
CA CYS A 610 10.14 5.56 -14.76
C CYS A 610 9.17 6.61 -15.34
N LEU A 611 9.17 6.82 -16.66
CA LEU A 611 8.16 7.65 -17.33
C LEU A 611 6.76 7.09 -17.10
N PHE A 612 6.58 5.77 -17.25
CA PHE A 612 5.32 5.09 -16.94
C PHE A 612 4.88 5.37 -15.50
N ILE A 613 5.77 5.23 -14.52
CA ILE A 613 5.46 5.48 -13.11
C ILE A 613 5.01 6.92 -12.89
N VAL A 614 5.71 7.90 -13.46
CA VAL A 614 5.37 9.33 -13.30
C VAL A 614 4.01 9.67 -13.89
N LEU A 615 3.67 9.15 -15.07
CA LEU A 615 2.38 9.39 -15.68
C LEU A 615 1.22 8.89 -14.80
N ASN A 616 1.43 7.78 -14.07
CA ASN A 616 0.41 7.21 -13.22
C ASN A 616 0.32 7.86 -11.82
N ILE A 617 1.42 8.43 -11.27
CA ILE A 617 1.42 9.14 -9.97
C ILE A 617 0.36 10.25 -9.90
N PHE A 618 0.04 10.91 -11.02
CA PHE A 618 -0.99 11.94 -11.04
C PHE A 618 -2.41 11.39 -10.77
N LYS A 619 -2.69 10.14 -11.16
CA LYS A 619 -4.04 9.53 -11.11
C LYS A 619 -4.20 8.47 -10.03
N SER A 620 -3.13 7.87 -9.50
CA SER A 620 -3.26 6.76 -8.55
C SER A 620 -2.79 7.12 -7.16
N ASP A 621 -3.32 6.41 -6.18
CA ASP A 621 -2.94 6.47 -4.76
C ASP A 621 -1.78 5.53 -4.41
N SER A 622 -1.02 5.07 -5.40
CA SER A 622 0.00 4.02 -5.26
C SER A 622 1.10 4.33 -4.23
N ILE A 623 1.40 5.59 -3.91
CA ILE A 623 2.40 5.89 -2.87
C ILE A 623 1.97 5.49 -1.45
N LEU A 624 0.67 5.27 -1.22
CA LEU A 624 0.10 4.91 0.09
C LEU A 624 0.22 3.43 0.43
N TYR A 625 0.78 2.63 -0.49
CA TYR A 625 1.05 1.21 -0.28
C TYR A 625 2.56 0.96 -0.35
N LEU A 626 3.11 0.29 0.66
CA LEU A 626 4.55 0.04 0.73
C LEU A 626 5.12 -0.73 -0.47
N PRO A 627 4.44 -1.74 -1.06
CA PRO A 627 4.97 -2.46 -2.22
C PRO A 627 5.24 -1.57 -3.43
N SER A 628 4.29 -0.69 -3.78
CA SER A 628 4.44 0.28 -4.87
C SER A 628 5.44 1.36 -4.54
N LEU A 629 5.41 1.91 -3.31
CA LEU A 629 6.40 2.89 -2.88
C LEU A 629 7.84 2.34 -2.98
N LEU A 630 8.07 1.11 -2.50
CA LEU A 630 9.36 0.42 -2.57
C LEU A 630 9.82 0.23 -4.02
N THR A 631 8.97 -0.32 -4.88
CA THR A 631 9.32 -0.56 -6.29
C THR A 631 9.56 0.74 -7.06
N TYR A 632 8.78 1.78 -6.81
CA TYR A 632 8.97 3.10 -7.44
C TYR A 632 10.30 3.71 -7.05
N ILE A 633 10.65 3.69 -5.76
CA ILE A 633 11.94 4.21 -5.28
C ILE A 633 13.11 3.41 -5.89
N ILE A 634 13.02 2.07 -5.96
CA ILE A 634 14.05 1.22 -6.58
C ILE A 634 14.27 1.62 -8.04
N PHE A 635 13.21 1.76 -8.84
CA PHE A 635 13.34 2.16 -10.23
C PHE A 635 13.87 3.59 -10.39
N PHE A 636 13.37 4.56 -9.62
CA PHE A 636 13.87 5.93 -9.70
C PHE A 636 15.36 6.06 -9.32
N ILE A 637 15.80 5.34 -8.29
CA ILE A 637 17.22 5.34 -7.90
C ILE A 637 18.09 4.65 -8.96
N SER A 638 17.55 3.65 -9.66
CA SER A 638 18.26 3.00 -10.76
C SER A 638 18.52 3.92 -11.96
N LEU A 639 17.77 5.03 -12.10
CA LEU A 639 18.03 6.06 -13.12
C LEU A 639 19.29 6.89 -12.84
N MET A 640 19.68 7.01 -11.56
CA MET A 640 20.79 7.88 -11.19
C MET A 640 22.08 7.35 -11.82
N PRO A 641 22.88 8.21 -12.50
CA PRO A 641 24.10 7.77 -13.14
C PRO A 641 24.99 7.08 -12.12
N LYS A 642 25.64 5.99 -12.54
CA LYS A 642 26.62 5.29 -11.71
C LYS A 642 27.66 6.34 -11.27
N SER A 643 27.65 6.76 -10.01
CA SER A 643 28.78 7.51 -9.51
C SER A 643 29.97 6.56 -9.61
N THR A 644 30.93 6.90 -10.45
CA THR A 644 32.27 6.33 -10.43
C THR A 644 32.88 6.78 -9.11
N LYS A 645 32.66 5.98 -8.07
CA LYS A 645 33.50 5.98 -6.88
C LYS A 645 34.34 4.72 -6.94
#